data_AF-A0A2E4J3V1-F1
#
_entry.id   AF-A0A2E4J3V1-F1
#
_cell.length_a   1.000
_cell.length_b   1.000
_cell.length_c   1.000
_cell.angle_alpha   90.00
_cell.angle_beta   90.00
_cell.angle_gamma   90.00
#
_symmetry.space_group_name_H-M   'P 1'
#
loop_
_entity.id
_entity.type
_entity.pdbx_description
1 polymer ?
#
loop_
_entity_poly.entity_id
_entity_poly.type
_entity_poly.pdbx_seq_one_letter_code
_entity_poly.pdbx_strand_id
1 'polypeptide(L)'
;MSETPIEAPTNWPQRSAAGLWNRIKDFSGLSGEATYLWPRWIVLRAVGAVYIFVFLNVIQEAKALIGPDGILPAASLFEHLQKLFPGSIEPLFRAPSLLWISSGEGMITALGWLGMVAAVATVLNLWPRMALFGCWLIFLSFVTVFGVFSPTVIDPLMLETALLCIPFAPKGLRPGLGISSPPLPIATFMVRWLVFRVMFESGMSKFLSGDPHWRDLTAMNVMYETAPFPTFMAFVDHQMPYVYHLWEIFLTCFAELVGPILAIFCGRRGRWIAIVAWFMLQSGIQLTANFGWLNFAAIGVILLLLDDQMLISLAKRLRLDRLQNYLASTAIQQPQPVRKLWKLWLLRSALWTHFVLAIYAFILWMTLGAVDFSEDKNRPLRYAFTDFKIVTPFTPYATFLNERLGVEFMGSNDGGVTWRAYQYPHLPQKEDQIVGHVAPRYMRFQAAAQIIGSVEEMTPTFPLIALKLLQENPLIIDLFAANPFPQSSPTMIRMRRFKMEYNDWATYRKTGNYWTKRYLDDYAPMIYIDLEGRVKQASSALESIRVQAAMGNPSAQTFLGSLYLVGRDVAPSVSEAKKWFMVAAEQNYAPAWYQLGLLFSGNATGRAEPNEAAQWFRLSAEQGWPDAQYQLARLYEQGTGVNQDLATAVDWYRRAAMQGQLDAQFMLGVSYYDGQGVPRDLIEGLAWFMVAADTGDSAAAQNQAALEVEAGQAGTRTARNRSLVLKKQIKPPAR
;
A
#
# COMPACT_ATOMS: atom_id res chain seq x y z
N MET A 1 61.85 -48.48 30.58
CA MET A 1 60.59 -47.98 31.16
C MET A 1 60.76 -46.51 31.45
N SER A 2 60.11 -45.64 30.70
CA SER A 2 59.92 -44.24 31.06
C SER A 2 58.71 -43.71 30.30
N GLU A 3 57.57 -43.71 31.00
CA GLU A 3 56.36 -43.02 30.58
C GLU A 3 56.63 -41.51 30.59
N THR A 4 56.41 -40.87 29.44
CA THR A 4 56.32 -39.40 29.33
C THR A 4 54.88 -38.99 29.63
N PRO A 5 54.61 -38.04 30.54
CA PRO A 5 53.25 -37.56 30.79
C PRO A 5 52.78 -36.62 29.68
N ILE A 6 51.48 -36.71 29.41
CA ILE A 6 50.70 -35.89 28.49
C ILE A 6 50.51 -34.50 29.10
N GLU A 7 51.04 -33.45 28.48
CA GLU A 7 50.62 -32.06 28.77
C GLU A 7 49.43 -31.69 27.87
N ALA A 8 48.32 -31.32 28.51
CA ALA A 8 47.13 -30.78 27.86
C ALA A 8 47.34 -29.33 27.38
N PRO A 9 46.77 -28.91 26.23
CA PRO A 9 46.90 -27.54 25.76
C PRO A 9 45.91 -26.61 26.50
N THR A 10 46.33 -26.09 27.65
CA THR A 10 45.68 -24.97 28.32
C THR A 10 46.30 -23.66 27.85
N ASN A 11 45.73 -23.01 26.84
CA ASN A 11 45.97 -21.58 26.58
C ASN A 11 44.76 -20.95 25.87
N TRP A 12 43.78 -20.51 26.66
CA TRP A 12 42.91 -19.40 26.27
C TRP A 12 43.77 -18.12 26.23
N PRO A 13 43.77 -17.32 25.15
CA PRO A 13 44.65 -16.16 25.07
C PRO A 13 44.23 -15.12 26.12
N GLN A 14 45.20 -14.67 26.93
CA GLN A 14 45.04 -13.62 27.93
C GLN A 14 44.27 -12.43 27.36
N ARG A 15 43.11 -12.13 27.96
CA ARG A 15 42.23 -11.00 27.61
C ARG A 15 42.86 -9.68 28.08
N SER A 16 43.89 -9.20 27.40
CA SER A 16 44.45 -7.86 27.63
C SER A 16 43.71 -6.78 26.83
N ALA A 17 43.66 -5.54 27.32
CA ALA A 17 43.13 -4.39 26.59
C ALA A 17 43.84 -4.19 25.23
N ALA A 18 45.13 -4.58 25.14
CA ALA A 18 45.90 -4.60 23.90
C ALA A 18 45.33 -5.60 22.87
N GLY A 19 44.86 -6.77 23.31
CA GLY A 19 44.22 -7.77 22.45
C GLY A 19 42.82 -7.36 21.96
N LEU A 20 42.08 -6.55 22.74
CA LEU A 20 40.83 -5.94 22.28
C LEU A 20 41.10 -4.84 21.23
N TRP A 21 42.07 -3.97 21.51
CA TRP A 21 42.45 -2.88 20.62
C TRP A 21 42.99 -3.38 19.27
N ASN A 22 43.73 -4.48 19.25
CA ASN A 22 44.19 -5.11 18.01
C ASN A 22 43.03 -5.66 17.17
N ARG A 23 41.96 -6.18 17.80
CA ARG A 23 40.77 -6.66 17.09
C ARG A 23 39.95 -5.51 16.48
N ILE A 24 39.82 -4.39 17.19
CA ILE A 24 39.20 -3.16 16.67
C ILE A 24 40.01 -2.57 15.51
N LYS A 25 41.35 -2.60 15.60
CA LYS A 25 42.25 -2.21 14.50
C LYS A 25 42.11 -3.09 13.26
N ASP A 26 41.89 -4.39 13.44
CA ASP A 26 41.64 -5.32 12.33
C ASP A 26 40.29 -5.03 11.65
N PHE A 27 39.22 -4.81 12.43
CA PHE A 27 37.91 -4.43 11.89
C PHE A 27 37.96 -3.11 11.09
N SER A 28 38.70 -2.11 11.58
CA SER A 28 38.87 -0.82 10.90
C SER A 28 39.83 -0.85 9.71
N GLY A 29 40.48 -1.99 9.42
CA GLY A 29 41.52 -2.09 8.39
C GLY A 29 42.79 -1.29 8.71
N LEU A 30 42.93 -0.79 9.94
CA LEU A 30 44.08 -0.01 10.41
C LEU A 30 45.25 -0.89 10.85
N SER A 31 45.04 -2.20 11.04
CA SER A 31 46.11 -3.18 11.33
C SER A 31 47.15 -3.26 10.22
N GLY A 32 46.74 -3.01 8.96
CA GLY A 32 47.62 -3.12 7.79
C GLY A 32 47.83 -4.55 7.29
N GLU A 33 47.27 -5.57 7.96
CA GLU A 33 47.44 -6.99 7.63
C GLU A 33 46.40 -7.52 6.62
N ALA A 34 45.24 -6.87 6.53
CA ALA A 34 44.12 -7.30 5.69
C ALA A 34 43.97 -6.41 4.44
N THR A 35 43.96 -7.03 3.27
CA THR A 35 43.62 -6.38 2.00
C THR A 35 42.15 -6.63 1.66
N TYR A 36 41.56 -5.65 0.96
CA TYR A 36 40.13 -5.61 0.64
C TYR A 36 39.90 -5.42 -0.86
N LEU A 37 40.77 -6.00 -1.69
CA LEU A 37 40.77 -5.75 -3.13
C LEU A 37 39.53 -6.35 -3.79
N TRP A 38 39.24 -7.62 -3.49
CA TRP A 38 38.12 -8.35 -4.06
C TRP A 38 36.76 -7.92 -3.50
N PRO A 39 36.58 -7.88 -2.16
CA PRO A 39 35.34 -7.39 -1.55
C PRO A 39 34.96 -6.00 -2.06
N ARG A 40 35.94 -5.11 -2.24
CA ARG A 40 35.70 -3.78 -2.78
C ARG A 40 35.00 -3.81 -4.13
N TRP A 41 35.51 -4.57 -5.09
CA TRP A 41 34.94 -4.60 -6.43
C TRP A 41 33.55 -5.22 -6.46
N ILE A 42 33.30 -6.25 -5.66
CA ILE A 42 31.99 -6.88 -5.54
C ILE A 42 30.96 -5.87 -5.02
N VAL A 43 31.33 -5.10 -4.00
CA VAL A 43 30.45 -4.09 -3.40
C VAL A 43 30.13 -2.96 -4.36
N LEU A 44 31.15 -2.41 -5.05
CA LEU A 44 30.91 -1.34 -6.02
C LEU A 44 29.98 -1.79 -7.14
N ARG A 45 30.10 -3.03 -7.60
CA ARG A 45 29.20 -3.61 -8.61
C ARG A 45 27.79 -3.82 -8.06
N ALA A 46 27.66 -4.29 -6.83
CA ALA A 46 26.35 -4.43 -6.18
C ALA A 46 25.65 -3.08 -6.06
N VAL A 47 26.36 -2.04 -5.62
CA VAL A 47 25.83 -0.66 -5.56
C VAL A 47 25.45 -0.15 -6.95
N GLY A 48 26.27 -0.39 -7.97
CA GLY A 48 25.95 -0.05 -9.36
C GLY A 48 24.70 -0.78 -9.89
N ALA A 49 24.57 -2.09 -9.61
CA ALA A 49 23.41 -2.88 -10.01
C ALA A 49 22.12 -2.39 -9.35
N VAL A 50 22.18 -2.03 -8.06
CA VAL A 50 21.06 -1.38 -7.38
C VAL A 50 20.68 -0.08 -8.09
N TYR A 51 21.64 0.78 -8.41
CA TYR A 51 21.36 2.02 -9.14
C TYR A 51 20.74 1.78 -10.52
N ILE A 52 21.12 0.71 -11.23
CA ILE A 52 20.46 0.31 -12.49
C ILE A 52 18.97 0.09 -12.24
N PHE A 53 18.59 -0.69 -11.22
CA PHE A 53 17.17 -0.91 -10.90
C PHE A 53 16.46 0.39 -10.53
N VAL A 54 17.09 1.24 -9.73
CA VAL A 54 16.52 2.54 -9.35
C VAL A 54 16.22 3.38 -10.59
N PHE A 55 17.23 3.62 -11.43
CA PHE A 55 17.07 4.47 -12.61
C PHE A 55 16.15 3.84 -13.67
N LEU A 56 16.11 2.51 -13.78
CA LEU A 56 15.15 1.83 -14.66
C LEU A 56 13.71 2.13 -14.24
N ASN A 57 13.41 2.06 -12.94
CA ASN A 57 12.09 2.40 -12.42
C ASN A 57 11.78 3.89 -12.65
N VAL A 58 12.73 4.80 -12.39
CA VAL A 58 12.57 6.23 -12.69
C VAL A 58 12.22 6.45 -14.16
N ILE A 59 12.95 5.83 -15.09
CA ILE A 59 12.72 6.01 -16.53
C ILE A 59 11.33 5.48 -16.95
N GLN A 60 10.87 4.37 -16.36
CA GLN A 60 9.57 3.79 -16.68
C GLN A 60 8.42 4.59 -16.08
N GLU A 61 8.52 4.93 -14.80
CA GLU A 61 7.47 5.63 -14.06
C GLU A 61 7.37 7.11 -14.45
N ALA A 62 8.49 7.77 -14.75
CA ALA A 62 8.53 9.16 -15.22
C ALA A 62 7.62 9.37 -16.44
N LYS A 63 7.76 8.53 -17.47
CA LYS A 63 6.95 8.66 -18.69
C LYS A 63 5.45 8.55 -18.42
N ALA A 64 5.09 7.65 -17.50
CA ALA A 64 3.70 7.44 -17.13
C ALA A 64 3.15 8.59 -16.26
N LEU A 65 3.90 9.07 -15.29
CA LEU A 65 3.39 9.92 -14.20
C LEU A 65 3.70 11.42 -14.35
N ILE A 66 4.39 11.84 -15.41
CA ILE A 66 4.72 13.26 -15.66
C ILE A 66 3.67 13.92 -16.55
N GLY A 67 3.02 14.99 -16.07
CA GLY A 67 2.10 15.81 -16.87
C GLY A 67 2.85 16.77 -17.81
N PRO A 68 2.14 17.50 -18.70
CA PRO A 68 2.75 18.48 -19.59
C PRO A 68 3.54 19.57 -18.84
N ASP A 69 3.14 19.88 -17.61
CA ASP A 69 3.79 20.89 -16.75
C ASP A 69 4.90 20.31 -15.85
N GLY A 70 5.16 19.00 -15.91
CA GLY A 70 6.20 18.31 -15.16
C GLY A 70 5.73 17.58 -13.89
N ILE A 71 6.67 17.13 -13.05
CA ILE A 71 6.34 16.44 -11.78
C ILE A 71 5.96 17.46 -10.70
N LEU A 72 4.79 17.34 -10.07
CA LEU A 72 4.45 18.08 -8.85
C LEU A 72 5.17 17.47 -7.64
N PRO A 73 5.71 18.25 -6.68
CA PRO A 73 5.68 19.72 -6.58
C PRO A 73 6.84 20.40 -7.30
N ALA A 74 7.72 19.65 -7.98
CA ALA A 74 8.88 20.22 -8.65
C ALA A 74 8.48 21.25 -9.72
N ALA A 75 7.40 21.01 -10.45
CA ALA A 75 6.83 21.93 -11.42
C ALA A 75 6.44 23.28 -10.79
N SER A 76 5.65 23.25 -9.72
CA SER A 76 5.19 24.48 -9.05
C SER A 76 6.33 25.22 -8.35
N LEU A 77 7.28 24.50 -7.75
CA LEU A 77 8.46 25.09 -7.14
C LEU A 77 9.40 25.71 -8.17
N PHE A 78 9.61 25.06 -9.32
CA PHE A 78 10.46 25.58 -10.38
C PHE A 78 9.83 26.83 -11.01
N GLU A 79 8.52 26.81 -11.27
CA GLU A 79 7.78 27.99 -11.73
C GLU A 79 7.90 29.16 -10.73
N HIS A 80 7.77 28.86 -9.43
CA HIS A 80 7.94 29.87 -8.38
C HIS A 80 9.35 30.44 -8.33
N LEU A 81 10.39 29.61 -8.44
CA LEU A 81 11.79 30.05 -8.48
C LEU A 81 12.10 30.85 -9.75
N GLN A 82 11.56 30.47 -10.90
CA GLN A 82 11.71 31.23 -12.15
C GLN A 82 11.06 32.61 -12.06
N LYS A 83 9.89 32.73 -11.40
CA LYS A 83 9.23 34.02 -11.14
C LYS A 83 10.03 34.89 -10.19
N LEU A 84 10.65 34.30 -9.15
CA LEU A 84 11.46 35.03 -8.17
C LEU A 84 12.80 35.51 -8.75
N PHE A 85 13.39 34.77 -9.67
CA PHE A 85 14.72 35.07 -10.22
C PHE A 85 14.77 35.05 -11.76
N PRO A 86 14.00 35.91 -12.45
CA PRO A 86 13.90 35.92 -13.91
C PRO A 86 15.25 36.18 -14.58
N GLY A 87 15.61 35.37 -15.56
CA GLY A 87 16.86 35.51 -16.34
C GLY A 87 18.15 35.12 -15.61
N SER A 88 18.06 34.59 -14.39
CA SER A 88 19.23 34.13 -13.62
C SER A 88 19.38 32.60 -13.68
N ILE A 89 20.59 32.11 -13.42
CA ILE A 89 20.87 30.67 -13.20
C ILE A 89 20.57 30.22 -11.76
N GLU A 90 20.10 31.12 -10.91
CA GLU A 90 19.90 30.88 -9.49
C GLU A 90 18.83 29.83 -9.16
N PRO A 91 17.72 29.69 -9.93
CA PRO A 91 16.80 28.57 -9.82
C PRO A 91 17.46 27.20 -9.97
N LEU A 92 18.54 27.07 -10.78
CA LEU A 92 19.27 25.81 -10.98
C LEU A 92 19.96 25.33 -9.68
N PHE A 93 20.43 26.26 -8.87
CA PHE A 93 21.14 25.98 -7.60
C PHE A 93 20.19 25.93 -6.39
N ARG A 94 19.02 26.57 -6.49
CA ARG A 94 18.03 26.67 -5.40
C ARG A 94 16.86 25.70 -5.54
N ALA A 95 16.62 25.14 -6.73
CA ALA A 95 15.71 24.01 -6.90
C ALA A 95 16.24 22.82 -6.10
N PRO A 96 15.37 21.95 -5.56
CA PRO A 96 15.77 20.83 -4.72
C PRO A 96 16.45 19.68 -5.49
N SER A 97 17.09 19.96 -6.62
CA SER A 97 17.72 19.01 -7.52
C SER A 97 18.77 19.72 -8.38
N LEU A 98 20.04 19.61 -7.98
CA LEU A 98 21.24 20.31 -8.48
C LEU A 98 21.46 20.35 -10.02
N LEU A 99 20.61 19.68 -10.80
CA LEU A 99 20.76 19.46 -12.24
C LEU A 99 19.49 19.75 -13.06
N TRP A 100 18.35 20.11 -12.46
CA TRP A 100 17.10 20.25 -13.22
C TRP A 100 17.02 21.59 -13.96
N ILE A 101 16.90 21.52 -15.30
CA ILE A 101 16.63 22.69 -16.16
C ILE A 101 15.11 22.82 -16.44
N SER A 102 14.36 21.73 -16.32
CA SER A 102 12.89 21.72 -16.31
C SER A 102 12.38 20.54 -15.49
N SER A 103 11.10 20.60 -15.08
CA SER A 103 10.36 19.51 -14.44
C SER A 103 9.74 18.52 -15.43
N GLY A 104 9.95 18.70 -16.74
CA GLY A 104 9.28 17.93 -17.80
C GLY A 104 9.87 16.55 -18.07
N GLU A 105 9.11 15.71 -18.76
CA GLU A 105 9.44 14.30 -19.04
C GLU A 105 10.83 14.13 -19.67
N GLY A 106 11.17 14.98 -20.64
CA GLY A 106 12.45 14.91 -21.34
C GLY A 106 13.64 15.07 -20.41
N MET A 107 13.57 16.00 -19.45
CA MET A 107 14.66 16.23 -18.49
C MET A 107 14.83 15.04 -17.53
N ILE A 108 13.72 14.56 -16.98
CA ILE A 108 13.73 13.45 -16.02
C ILE A 108 14.18 12.15 -16.68
N THR A 109 13.71 11.90 -17.91
CA THR A 109 14.15 10.75 -18.71
C THR A 109 15.64 10.87 -19.05
N ALA A 110 16.13 12.06 -19.43
CA ALA A 110 17.54 12.30 -19.69
C ALA A 110 18.41 12.08 -18.46
N LEU A 111 18.03 12.61 -17.29
CA LEU A 111 18.72 12.37 -16.02
C LEU A 111 18.66 10.90 -15.62
N GLY A 112 17.53 10.23 -15.83
CA GLY A 112 17.38 8.78 -15.61
C GLY A 112 18.36 7.97 -16.46
N TRP A 113 18.47 8.27 -17.76
CA TRP A 113 19.44 7.62 -18.65
C TRP A 113 20.89 7.98 -18.32
N LEU A 114 21.18 9.22 -17.95
CA LEU A 114 22.51 9.63 -17.49
C LEU A 114 22.90 8.85 -16.23
N GLY A 115 21.95 8.68 -15.30
CA GLY A 115 22.08 7.86 -14.11
C GLY A 115 22.30 6.39 -14.47
N MET A 116 21.55 5.87 -15.44
CA MET A 116 21.71 4.51 -15.97
C MET A 116 23.12 4.30 -16.54
N VAL A 117 23.63 5.22 -17.35
CA VAL A 117 24.98 5.16 -17.89
C VAL A 117 26.02 5.19 -16.77
N ALA A 118 25.85 6.06 -15.77
CA ALA A 118 26.74 6.11 -14.60
C ALA A 118 26.68 4.81 -13.78
N ALA A 119 25.51 4.19 -13.66
CA ALA A 119 25.31 2.95 -12.92
C ALA A 119 25.97 1.77 -13.64
N VAL A 120 25.77 1.66 -14.96
CA VAL A 120 26.45 0.68 -15.81
C VAL A 120 27.96 0.90 -15.79
N ALA A 121 28.43 2.15 -15.86
CA ALA A 121 29.84 2.49 -15.72
C ALA A 121 30.40 2.04 -14.36
N THR A 122 29.62 2.17 -13.28
CA THR A 122 29.99 1.66 -11.95
C THR A 122 30.11 0.14 -11.95
N VAL A 123 29.16 -0.59 -12.55
CA VAL A 123 29.21 -2.07 -12.69
C VAL A 123 30.41 -2.52 -13.53
N LEU A 124 30.74 -1.78 -14.59
CA LEU A 124 31.87 -2.07 -15.48
C LEU A 124 33.22 -1.55 -14.95
N ASN A 125 33.21 -0.83 -13.82
CA ASN A 125 34.38 -0.15 -13.23
C ASN A 125 35.02 0.91 -14.15
N LEU A 126 34.22 1.54 -15.01
CA LEU A 126 34.64 2.66 -15.83
C LEU A 126 34.64 3.93 -14.98
N TRP A 127 35.83 4.39 -14.60
CA TRP A 127 36.02 5.59 -13.77
C TRP A 127 35.18 5.58 -12.46
N PRO A 128 35.34 4.55 -11.61
CA PRO A 128 34.33 4.18 -10.61
C PRO A 128 34.03 5.29 -9.59
N ARG A 129 35.00 6.14 -9.24
CA ARG A 129 34.74 7.34 -8.40
C ARG A 129 33.78 8.32 -9.05
N MET A 130 34.00 8.63 -10.33
CA MET A 130 33.17 9.58 -11.06
C MET A 130 31.83 8.96 -11.42
N ALA A 131 31.80 7.66 -11.75
CA ALA A 131 30.57 6.92 -11.99
C ALA A 131 29.67 6.88 -10.74
N LEU A 132 30.23 6.56 -9.56
CA LEU A 132 29.49 6.58 -8.29
C LEU A 132 29.05 7.98 -7.89
N PHE A 133 29.93 8.98 -8.05
CA PHE A 133 29.56 10.38 -7.80
C PHE A 133 28.43 10.83 -8.74
N GLY A 134 28.47 10.43 -10.02
CA GLY A 134 27.40 10.67 -10.98
C GLY A 134 26.09 9.99 -10.56
N CYS A 135 26.13 8.71 -10.18
CA CYS A 135 24.96 8.01 -9.64
C CYS A 135 24.38 8.73 -8.42
N TRP A 136 25.24 9.06 -7.46
CA TRP A 136 24.86 9.75 -6.23
C TRP A 136 24.25 11.13 -6.49
N LEU A 137 24.89 11.95 -7.34
CA LEU A 137 24.43 13.30 -7.68
C LEU A 137 23.10 13.28 -8.44
N ILE A 138 22.95 12.38 -9.41
CA ILE A 138 21.72 12.23 -10.19
C ILE A 138 20.61 11.68 -9.31
N PHE A 139 20.90 10.68 -8.48
CA PHE A 139 19.92 10.14 -7.54
C PHE A 139 19.48 11.19 -6.50
N LEU A 140 20.42 11.98 -5.97
CA LEU A 140 20.13 13.12 -5.09
C LEU A 140 19.18 14.12 -5.75
N SER A 141 19.28 14.30 -7.07
CA SER A 141 18.39 15.16 -7.86
C SER A 141 16.96 14.65 -7.95
N PHE A 142 16.66 13.44 -7.48
CA PHE A 142 15.31 12.88 -7.45
C PHE A 142 14.74 12.74 -6.03
N VAL A 143 15.54 12.84 -4.96
CA VAL A 143 15.14 12.53 -3.57
C VAL A 143 13.95 13.36 -3.09
N THR A 144 13.92 14.64 -3.44
CA THR A 144 12.87 15.59 -3.05
C THR A 144 11.58 15.39 -3.85
N VAL A 145 11.71 14.83 -5.05
CA VAL A 145 10.59 14.50 -5.93
C VAL A 145 10.11 13.06 -5.68
N PHE A 146 10.95 12.20 -5.10
CA PHE A 146 10.60 10.81 -4.80
C PHE A 146 9.53 10.66 -3.75
N GLY A 147 9.24 11.66 -2.91
CA GLY A 147 8.05 11.64 -2.06
C GLY A 147 6.73 11.40 -2.83
N VAL A 148 6.74 11.65 -4.14
CA VAL A 148 5.64 11.41 -5.09
C VAL A 148 5.57 9.95 -5.57
N PHE A 149 6.71 9.23 -5.56
CA PHE A 149 6.86 7.87 -6.11
C PHE A 149 7.23 6.81 -5.06
N SER A 150 7.66 7.20 -3.86
CA SER A 150 8.12 6.31 -2.79
C SER A 150 8.14 7.02 -1.42
N PRO A 151 7.97 6.30 -0.31
CA PRO A 151 8.17 6.87 1.02
C PRO A 151 9.65 7.24 1.25
N THR A 152 9.87 8.32 2.00
CA THR A 152 11.16 8.97 2.33
C THR A 152 12.20 8.10 3.02
N VAL A 153 11.87 6.86 3.37
CA VAL A 153 12.65 5.94 4.21
C VAL A 153 13.78 5.25 3.45
N ILE A 154 13.56 5.00 2.17
CA ILE A 154 14.33 4.05 1.36
C ILE A 154 15.51 4.73 0.64
N ASP A 155 15.38 6.02 0.34
CA ASP A 155 16.32 6.79 -0.47
C ASP A 155 17.51 7.40 0.32
N PRO A 156 17.40 7.77 1.61
CA PRO A 156 18.54 8.30 2.37
C PRO A 156 19.67 7.29 2.59
N LEU A 157 19.35 6.02 2.87
CA LEU A 157 20.39 4.98 3.05
C LEU A 157 21.14 4.70 1.75
N MET A 158 20.47 4.77 0.58
CA MET A 158 21.13 4.71 -0.72
C MET A 158 22.16 5.83 -0.90
N LEU A 159 21.72 7.07 -0.63
CA LEU A 159 22.58 8.25 -0.76
C LEU A 159 23.80 8.12 0.12
N GLU A 160 23.61 7.71 1.38
CA GLU A 160 24.70 7.53 2.31
C GLU A 160 25.66 6.42 1.86
N THR A 161 25.12 5.25 1.51
CA THR A 161 25.94 4.10 1.07
C THR A 161 26.80 4.48 -0.12
N ALA A 162 26.22 5.15 -1.11
CA ALA A 162 26.95 5.57 -2.30
C ALA A 162 28.01 6.63 -1.99
N LEU A 163 27.67 7.65 -1.18
CA LEU A 163 28.61 8.70 -0.76
C LEU A 163 29.82 8.09 -0.03
N LEU A 164 29.59 7.14 0.86
CA LEU A 164 30.64 6.43 1.59
C LEU A 164 31.48 5.51 0.68
N CYS A 165 30.90 5.00 -0.42
CA CYS A 165 31.61 4.19 -1.41
C CYS A 165 32.51 5.00 -2.37
N ILE A 166 32.29 6.31 -2.53
CA ILE A 166 33.13 7.17 -3.39
C ILE A 166 34.62 7.17 -2.96
N PRO A 167 34.99 7.46 -1.69
CA PRO A 167 36.40 7.40 -1.27
C PRO A 167 36.96 5.98 -1.26
N PHE A 168 36.08 4.97 -1.18
CA PHE A 168 36.41 3.55 -1.24
C PHE A 168 36.81 3.10 -2.66
N ALA A 169 36.17 3.65 -3.70
CA ALA A 169 36.51 3.37 -5.10
C ALA A 169 37.93 3.83 -5.50
N PRO A 170 38.59 3.20 -6.48
CA PRO A 170 39.89 3.63 -6.98
C PRO A 170 39.80 4.87 -7.90
N LYS A 171 40.91 5.62 -8.01
CA LYS A 171 41.00 6.78 -8.92
C LYS A 171 41.26 6.34 -10.37
N GLY A 172 40.75 7.15 -11.31
CA GLY A 172 41.00 7.01 -12.76
C GLY A 172 40.19 5.88 -13.43
N LEU A 173 40.46 5.67 -14.72
CA LEU A 173 39.84 4.62 -15.53
C LEU A 173 40.42 3.24 -15.18
N ARG A 174 39.58 2.30 -14.73
CA ARG A 174 40.00 0.98 -14.21
C ARG A 174 39.03 -0.15 -14.60
N PRO A 175 38.86 -0.44 -15.91
CA PRO A 175 37.97 -1.52 -16.35
C PRO A 175 38.41 -2.88 -15.79
N GLY A 176 37.43 -3.75 -15.50
CA GLY A 176 37.68 -5.13 -15.04
C GLY A 176 37.94 -5.27 -13.54
N LEU A 177 38.51 -6.41 -13.14
CA LEU A 177 38.90 -6.75 -11.75
C LEU A 177 40.39 -6.42 -11.55
N GLY A 178 40.71 -5.12 -11.66
CA GLY A 178 42.10 -4.65 -11.73
C GLY A 178 42.74 -4.41 -10.36
N ILE A 179 44.04 -4.73 -10.26
CA ILE A 179 44.90 -4.39 -9.12
C ILE A 179 45.00 -2.86 -9.03
N SER A 180 44.43 -2.32 -7.97
CA SER A 180 44.58 -0.93 -7.60
C SER A 180 44.57 -0.89 -6.09
N SER A 181 45.54 -0.16 -5.53
CA SER A 181 45.85 -0.05 -4.11
C SER A 181 44.66 -0.30 -3.17
N PRO A 182 44.89 -0.96 -2.02
CA PRO A 182 43.83 -1.21 -1.06
C PRO A 182 43.11 0.10 -0.71
N PRO A 183 41.80 0.05 -0.45
CA PRO A 183 41.05 1.23 -0.05
C PRO A 183 41.69 1.85 1.20
N LEU A 184 41.52 3.17 1.34
CA LEU A 184 41.98 3.86 2.55
C LEU A 184 41.30 3.22 3.77
N PRO A 185 42.03 2.95 4.87
CA PRO A 185 41.45 2.33 6.06
C PRO A 185 40.21 3.07 6.58
N ILE A 186 40.20 4.39 6.46
CA ILE A 186 39.06 5.23 6.83
C ILE A 186 37.81 4.94 6.00
N ALA A 187 37.95 4.76 4.69
CA ALA A 187 36.83 4.44 3.81
C ALA A 187 36.28 3.05 4.14
N THR A 188 37.17 2.07 4.34
CA THR A 188 36.79 0.72 4.78
C THR A 188 36.07 0.75 6.12
N PHE A 189 36.56 1.53 7.09
CA PHE A 189 35.91 1.70 8.39
C PHE A 189 34.53 2.34 8.25
N MET A 190 34.39 3.45 7.52
CA MET A 190 33.10 4.14 7.41
C MET A 190 32.03 3.28 6.72
N VAL A 191 32.38 2.55 5.65
CA VAL A 191 31.39 1.70 4.99
C VAL A 191 31.04 0.46 5.84
N ARG A 192 31.98 -0.07 6.63
CA ARG A 192 31.69 -1.11 7.62
C ARG A 192 30.87 -0.61 8.80
N TRP A 193 31.13 0.62 9.22
CA TRP A 193 30.41 1.30 10.28
C TRP A 193 28.94 1.46 9.92
N LEU A 194 28.64 1.76 8.65
CA LEU A 194 27.26 1.80 8.15
C LEU A 194 26.51 0.49 8.42
N VAL A 195 27.14 -0.66 8.16
CA VAL A 195 26.52 -1.98 8.41
C VAL A 195 26.20 -2.16 9.89
N PHE A 196 27.20 -1.86 10.74
CA PHE A 196 27.06 -1.96 12.18
C PHE A 196 25.88 -1.12 12.62
N ARG A 197 25.86 0.15 12.19
CA ARG A 197 24.87 1.13 12.58
C ARG A 197 23.47 0.66 12.20
N VAL A 198 23.25 0.32 10.92
CA VAL A 198 21.95 -0.15 10.41
C VAL A 198 21.45 -1.40 11.14
N MET A 199 22.31 -2.41 11.31
CA MET A 199 21.90 -3.68 11.94
C MET A 199 21.66 -3.51 13.45
N PHE A 200 22.58 -2.82 14.13
CA PHE A 200 22.53 -2.65 15.57
C PHE A 200 21.39 -1.73 16.01
N GLU A 201 21.18 -0.62 15.31
CA GLU A 201 20.06 0.28 15.60
C GLU A 201 18.71 -0.38 15.29
N SER A 202 18.63 -1.17 14.21
CA SER A 202 17.44 -2.01 13.93
C SER A 202 17.17 -2.98 15.09
N GLY A 203 18.18 -3.71 15.56
CA GLY A 203 18.03 -4.62 16.69
C GLY A 203 17.62 -3.90 17.97
N MET A 204 18.29 -2.80 18.32
CA MET A 204 18.00 -2.02 19.53
C MET A 204 16.59 -1.43 19.50
N SER A 205 16.12 -0.97 18.35
CA SER A 205 14.77 -0.42 18.21
C SER A 205 13.67 -1.44 18.56
N LYS A 206 13.87 -2.73 18.29
CA LYS A 206 12.90 -3.79 18.64
C LYS A 206 12.71 -3.92 20.16
N PHE A 207 13.75 -3.67 20.95
CA PHE A 207 13.68 -3.71 22.41
C PHE A 207 13.27 -2.36 23.02
N LEU A 208 13.66 -1.25 22.39
CA LEU A 208 13.43 0.10 22.92
C LEU A 208 12.12 0.73 22.45
N SER A 209 11.49 0.23 21.39
CA SER A 209 10.22 0.77 20.86
C SER A 209 9.00 0.50 21.76
N GLY A 210 9.11 -0.45 22.69
CA GLY A 210 7.98 -0.84 23.55
C GLY A 210 6.93 -1.70 22.85
N ASP A 211 7.20 -2.22 21.65
CA ASP A 211 6.27 -3.10 20.93
C ASP A 211 6.04 -4.42 21.73
N PRO A 212 4.79 -4.72 22.13
CA PRO A 212 4.48 -5.92 22.91
C PRO A 212 4.78 -7.22 22.15
N HIS A 213 4.75 -7.23 20.81
CA HIS A 213 4.98 -8.44 20.03
C HIS A 213 6.44 -8.91 20.07
N TRP A 214 7.40 -7.97 20.07
CA TRP A 214 8.81 -8.32 20.26
C TRP A 214 9.10 -8.73 21.71
N ARG A 215 8.42 -8.10 22.69
CA ARG A 215 8.54 -8.47 24.10
C ARG A 215 7.99 -9.86 24.40
N ASP A 216 6.84 -10.18 23.83
CA ASP A 216 6.10 -11.42 24.09
C ASP A 216 6.54 -12.55 23.13
N LEU A 217 7.56 -12.29 22.29
CA LEU A 217 8.11 -13.22 21.29
C LEU A 217 7.08 -13.74 20.29
N THR A 218 6.09 -12.91 19.96
CA THR A 218 5.05 -13.20 18.97
C THR A 218 5.25 -12.43 17.66
N ALA A 219 6.30 -11.61 17.56
CA ALA A 219 6.57 -10.76 16.41
C ALA A 219 6.56 -11.49 15.06
N MET A 220 7.07 -12.71 14.95
CA MET A 220 7.04 -13.47 13.68
C MET A 220 5.65 -14.03 13.35
N ASN A 221 4.86 -14.42 14.36
CA ASN A 221 3.46 -14.81 14.15
C ASN A 221 2.70 -13.62 13.54
N VAL A 222 2.82 -12.46 14.18
CA VAL A 222 2.15 -11.24 13.72
C VAL A 222 2.73 -10.74 12.40
N MET A 223 4.05 -10.86 12.19
CA MET A 223 4.68 -10.50 10.93
C MET A 223 4.07 -11.29 9.79
N TYR A 224 3.98 -12.62 9.86
CA TYR A 224 3.37 -13.39 8.77
C TYR A 224 1.86 -13.19 8.65
N GLU A 225 1.20 -12.86 9.75
CA GLU A 225 -0.20 -12.46 9.79
C GLU A 225 -0.47 -11.05 9.26
N THR A 226 0.54 -10.19 9.08
CA THR A 226 0.36 -8.78 8.66
C THR A 226 1.15 -8.40 7.42
N ALA A 227 2.21 -9.17 7.11
CA ALA A 227 3.22 -8.83 6.13
C ALA A 227 2.64 -8.72 4.73
N PRO A 228 3.02 -7.64 4.01
CA PRO A 228 2.99 -7.46 2.56
C PRO A 228 2.31 -8.55 1.75
N PHE A 229 3.02 -9.64 1.61
CA PHE A 229 2.76 -10.60 0.57
C PHE A 229 3.45 -11.89 1.00
N PRO A 230 2.76 -12.87 1.60
CA PRO A 230 3.42 -14.11 1.91
C PRO A 230 3.75 -14.80 0.59
N THR A 231 5.03 -14.92 0.26
CA THR A 231 5.47 -15.82 -0.81
C THR A 231 5.02 -17.25 -0.49
N PHE A 232 5.09 -18.18 -1.44
CA PHE A 232 4.87 -19.59 -1.11
C PHE A 232 5.78 -20.06 0.05
N MET A 233 7.01 -19.55 0.11
CA MET A 233 7.91 -19.83 1.22
C MET A 233 7.39 -19.26 2.53
N ALA A 234 6.87 -18.03 2.54
CA ALA A 234 6.24 -17.44 3.72
C ALA A 234 5.00 -18.20 4.18
N PHE A 235 4.20 -18.72 3.24
CA PHE A 235 3.07 -19.57 3.56
C PHE A 235 3.52 -20.84 4.30
N VAL A 236 4.51 -21.54 3.75
CA VAL A 236 5.09 -22.74 4.39
C VAL A 236 5.70 -22.40 5.74
N ASP A 237 6.46 -21.32 5.80
CA ASP A 237 7.12 -20.83 7.01
C ASP A 237 6.11 -20.52 8.11
N HIS A 238 5.01 -19.84 7.77
CA HIS A 238 3.90 -19.58 8.69
C HIS A 238 3.17 -20.84 9.18
N GLN A 239 3.14 -21.92 8.39
CA GLN A 239 2.57 -23.20 8.86
C GLN A 239 3.48 -23.93 9.86
N MET A 240 4.69 -23.43 10.12
CA MET A 240 5.60 -24.08 11.05
C MET A 240 5.13 -23.93 12.50
N PRO A 241 5.51 -24.87 13.40
CA PRO A 241 5.17 -24.77 14.81
C PRO A 241 5.74 -23.49 15.45
N TYR A 242 5.07 -22.94 16.47
CA TYR A 242 5.51 -21.73 17.17
C TYR A 242 6.99 -21.75 17.63
N VAL A 243 7.52 -22.93 17.99
CA VAL A 243 8.94 -23.10 18.33
C VAL A 243 9.87 -22.67 17.20
N TYR A 244 9.48 -22.89 15.94
CA TYR A 244 10.22 -22.42 14.78
C TYR A 244 10.21 -20.89 14.69
N HIS A 245 9.06 -20.23 14.85
CA HIS A 245 8.97 -18.77 14.87
C HIS A 245 9.78 -18.14 16.04
N LEU A 246 9.86 -18.81 17.19
CA LEU A 246 10.76 -18.41 18.28
C LEU A 246 12.24 -18.46 17.86
N TRP A 247 12.63 -19.48 17.11
CA TRP A 247 13.98 -19.58 16.55
C TRP A 247 14.27 -18.46 15.55
N GLU A 248 13.30 -18.03 14.75
CA GLU A 248 13.46 -16.91 13.82
C GLU A 248 13.61 -15.58 14.54
N ILE A 249 12.83 -15.33 15.60
CA ILE A 249 13.00 -14.15 16.46
C ILE A 249 14.39 -14.16 17.08
N PHE A 250 14.81 -15.30 17.61
CA PHE A 250 16.16 -15.46 18.16
C PHE A 250 17.23 -15.20 17.10
N LEU A 251 17.10 -15.77 15.91
CA LEU A 251 18.06 -15.59 14.82
C LEU A 251 18.12 -14.13 14.37
N THR A 252 16.98 -13.45 14.30
CA THR A 252 16.86 -12.04 13.96
C THR A 252 17.56 -11.17 15.00
N CYS A 253 17.22 -11.34 16.27
CA CYS A 253 17.86 -10.62 17.37
C CYS A 253 19.37 -10.91 17.46
N PHE A 254 19.76 -12.17 17.26
CA PHE A 254 21.17 -12.57 17.23
C PHE A 254 21.90 -11.89 16.09
N ALA A 255 21.35 -11.94 14.88
CA ALA A 255 21.90 -11.30 13.71
C ALA A 255 22.03 -9.79 13.94
N GLU A 256 21.00 -9.09 14.40
CA GLU A 256 20.99 -7.64 14.50
C GLU A 256 21.72 -7.07 15.72
N LEU A 257 21.73 -7.74 16.87
CA LEU A 257 22.42 -7.26 18.08
C LEU A 257 23.79 -7.90 18.28
N VAL A 258 23.87 -9.22 18.17
CA VAL A 258 25.09 -9.98 18.49
C VAL A 258 26.04 -10.01 17.29
N GLY A 259 25.51 -10.15 16.07
CA GLY A 259 26.28 -10.12 14.83
C GLY A 259 27.22 -8.91 14.71
N PRO A 260 26.75 -7.66 14.86
CA PRO A 260 27.62 -6.48 14.78
C PRO A 260 28.71 -6.47 15.86
N ILE A 261 28.39 -6.88 17.09
CA ILE A 261 29.34 -6.97 18.20
C ILE A 261 30.43 -8.01 17.87
N LEU A 262 30.04 -9.19 17.39
CA LEU A 262 30.98 -10.24 16.98
C LEU A 262 31.88 -9.76 15.82
N ALA A 263 31.31 -9.05 14.85
CA ALA A 263 32.06 -8.53 13.71
C ALA A 263 33.18 -7.57 14.13
N ILE A 264 32.93 -6.72 15.12
CA ILE A 264 33.90 -5.72 15.63
C ILE A 264 34.89 -6.35 16.62
N PHE A 265 34.40 -7.06 17.62
CA PHE A 265 35.18 -7.39 18.81
C PHE A 265 35.78 -8.81 18.79
N CYS A 266 35.35 -9.69 17.88
CA CYS A 266 35.79 -11.09 17.82
C CYS A 266 36.68 -11.43 16.61
N GLY A 267 37.22 -10.42 15.91
CA GLY A 267 38.15 -10.59 14.77
C GLY A 267 37.54 -11.42 13.63
N ARG A 268 38.38 -12.08 12.81
CA ARG A 268 37.91 -12.85 11.63
C ARG A 268 36.91 -13.95 11.94
N ARG A 269 37.05 -14.65 13.08
CA ARG A 269 36.09 -15.69 13.49
C ARG A 269 34.72 -15.08 13.78
N GLY A 270 34.69 -13.95 14.48
CA GLY A 270 33.47 -13.19 14.70
C GLY A 270 32.85 -12.66 13.41
N ARG A 271 33.65 -12.13 12.49
CA ARG A 271 33.18 -11.70 11.16
C ARG A 271 32.53 -12.83 10.37
N TRP A 272 33.11 -14.03 10.37
CA TRP A 272 32.49 -15.20 9.72
C TRP A 272 31.11 -15.51 10.30
N ILE A 273 30.98 -15.52 11.63
CA ILE A 273 29.70 -15.79 12.30
C ILE A 273 28.67 -14.70 11.94
N ALA A 274 29.07 -13.44 11.98
CA ALA A 274 28.20 -12.32 11.62
C ALA A 274 27.74 -12.38 10.16
N ILE A 275 28.65 -12.69 9.23
CA ILE A 275 28.32 -12.85 7.80
C ILE A 275 27.29 -13.96 7.61
N VAL A 276 27.49 -15.13 8.23
CA VAL A 276 26.54 -16.24 8.11
C VAL A 276 25.18 -15.86 8.69
N ALA A 277 25.14 -15.28 9.88
CA ALA A 277 23.90 -14.87 10.53
C ALA A 277 23.15 -13.82 9.69
N TRP A 278 23.84 -12.80 9.19
CA TRP A 278 23.22 -11.77 8.36
C TRP A 278 22.80 -12.28 6.99
N PHE A 279 23.57 -13.16 6.35
CA PHE A 279 23.19 -13.74 5.07
C PHE A 279 21.96 -14.65 5.21
N MET A 280 21.89 -15.46 6.28
CA MET A 280 20.72 -16.26 6.60
C MET A 280 19.50 -15.38 6.85
N LEU A 281 19.62 -14.36 7.71
CA LEU A 281 18.54 -13.41 7.98
C LEU A 281 18.04 -12.74 6.70
N GLN A 282 18.95 -12.12 5.93
CA GLN A 282 18.57 -11.37 4.72
C GLN A 282 18.02 -12.27 3.62
N SER A 283 18.53 -13.50 3.49
CA SER A 283 17.97 -14.48 2.55
C SER A 283 16.58 -14.94 2.98
N GLY A 284 16.40 -15.20 4.28
CA GLY A 284 15.09 -15.53 4.86
C GLY A 284 14.08 -14.42 4.58
N ILE A 285 14.42 -13.19 4.92
CA ILE A 285 13.58 -12.02 4.66
C ILE A 285 13.25 -11.90 3.17
N GLN A 286 14.21 -12.03 2.25
CA GLN A 286 13.95 -11.96 0.80
C GLN A 286 13.05 -13.10 0.29
N LEU A 287 13.16 -14.29 0.89
CA LEU A 287 12.38 -15.45 0.51
C LEU A 287 10.97 -15.41 1.09
N THR A 288 10.77 -14.92 2.32
CA THR A 288 9.48 -14.93 3.02
C THR A 288 8.72 -13.61 2.95
N ALA A 289 9.41 -12.51 2.65
CA ALA A 289 8.76 -11.21 2.59
C ALA A 289 9.33 -10.37 1.45
N ASN A 290 8.42 -9.91 0.57
CA ASN A 290 8.76 -9.07 -0.56
C ASN A 290 9.18 -7.67 -0.07
N PHE A 291 10.42 -7.53 0.38
CA PHE A 291 10.97 -6.29 0.88
C PHE A 291 12.01 -5.74 -0.10
N GLY A 292 11.92 -4.44 -0.35
CA GLY A 292 12.56 -3.73 -1.45
C GLY A 292 14.10 -3.66 -1.40
N TRP A 293 14.66 -2.73 -2.16
CA TRP A 293 16.09 -2.63 -2.45
C TRP A 293 17.00 -2.65 -1.18
N LEU A 294 16.49 -2.20 -0.03
CA LEU A 294 17.22 -2.14 1.25
C LEU A 294 17.87 -3.49 1.63
N ASN A 295 17.17 -4.59 1.38
CA ASN A 295 17.65 -5.93 1.71
C ASN A 295 18.68 -6.44 0.68
N PHE A 296 18.57 -6.02 -0.58
CA PHE A 296 19.61 -6.26 -1.59
C PHE A 296 20.88 -5.45 -1.28
N ALA A 297 20.73 -4.22 -0.77
CA ALA A 297 21.81 -3.39 -0.28
C ALA A 297 22.53 -4.01 0.91
N ALA A 298 21.75 -4.54 1.86
CA ALA A 298 22.27 -5.19 3.06
C ALA A 298 23.20 -6.35 2.67
N ILE A 299 22.83 -7.18 1.69
CA ILE A 299 23.69 -8.25 1.15
C ILE A 299 25.00 -7.70 0.60
N GLY A 300 24.94 -6.63 -0.22
CA GLY A 300 26.14 -5.97 -0.73
C GLY A 300 27.05 -5.43 0.38
N VAL A 301 26.45 -4.85 1.41
CA VAL A 301 27.13 -4.23 2.55
C VAL A 301 27.72 -5.29 3.50
N ILE A 302 27.09 -6.45 3.67
CA ILE A 302 27.61 -7.60 4.42
C ILE A 302 28.94 -8.12 3.82
N LEU A 303 29.07 -8.10 2.49
CA LEU A 303 30.28 -8.55 1.80
C LEU A 303 31.52 -7.71 2.15
N LEU A 304 31.35 -6.50 2.67
CA LEU A 304 32.46 -5.67 3.17
C LEU A 304 33.11 -6.21 4.44
N LEU A 305 32.48 -7.14 5.15
CA LEU A 305 33.13 -7.83 6.27
C LEU A 305 34.20 -8.83 5.82
N LEU A 306 34.17 -9.27 4.56
CA LEU A 306 35.19 -10.15 4.01
C LEU A 306 36.50 -9.37 3.79
N ASP A 307 37.62 -10.02 4.07
CA ASP A 307 38.95 -9.63 3.59
C ASP A 307 39.44 -10.64 2.54
N ASP A 308 40.49 -10.31 1.78
CA ASP A 308 40.99 -11.18 0.72
C ASP A 308 41.48 -12.53 1.27
N GLN A 309 42.00 -12.57 2.50
CA GLN A 309 42.43 -13.82 3.14
C GLN A 309 41.24 -14.71 3.52
N MET A 310 40.13 -14.10 3.96
CA MET A 310 38.86 -14.81 4.18
C MET A 310 38.36 -15.42 2.87
N LEU A 311 38.39 -14.69 1.75
CA LEU A 311 38.01 -15.22 0.44
C LEU A 311 38.91 -16.37 -0.03
N ILE A 312 40.24 -16.24 0.14
CA ILE A 312 41.19 -17.32 -0.17
C ILE A 312 40.90 -18.55 0.72
N SER A 313 40.63 -18.34 2.01
CA SER A 313 40.31 -19.43 2.93
C SER A 313 38.99 -20.13 2.56
N LEU A 314 38.02 -19.38 2.04
CA LEU A 314 36.74 -19.91 1.57
C LEU A 314 36.93 -20.71 0.28
N ALA A 315 37.66 -20.17 -0.71
CA ALA A 315 37.98 -20.86 -1.95
C ALA A 315 38.70 -22.19 -1.68
N LYS A 316 39.65 -22.20 -0.72
CA LYS A 316 40.33 -23.41 -0.26
C LYS A 316 39.36 -24.42 0.35
N ARG A 317 38.45 -23.99 1.23
CA ARG A 317 37.45 -24.87 1.86
C ARG A 317 36.48 -25.48 0.83
N LEU A 318 36.12 -24.71 -0.19
CA LEU A 318 35.23 -25.13 -1.28
C LEU A 318 35.95 -25.91 -2.39
N ARG A 319 37.26 -26.18 -2.26
CA ARG A 319 38.08 -26.87 -3.27
C ARG A 319 38.08 -26.18 -4.64
N LEU A 320 38.04 -24.85 -4.64
CA LEU A 320 38.07 -24.02 -5.85
C LEU A 320 39.49 -23.56 -6.17
N ASP A 321 40.36 -24.50 -6.58
CA ASP A 321 41.81 -24.26 -6.71
C ASP A 321 42.16 -23.14 -7.70
N ARG A 322 41.43 -23.04 -8.82
CA ARG A 322 41.61 -21.94 -9.79
C ARG A 322 41.34 -20.57 -9.17
N LEU A 323 40.25 -20.46 -8.40
CA LEU A 323 39.87 -19.22 -7.73
C LEU A 323 40.85 -18.89 -6.60
N GLN A 324 41.25 -19.89 -5.81
CA GLN A 324 42.25 -19.71 -4.75
C GLN A 324 43.57 -19.18 -5.31
N ASN A 325 44.09 -19.81 -6.36
CA ASN A 325 45.35 -19.41 -7.00
C ASN A 325 45.25 -17.99 -7.57
N TYR A 326 44.12 -17.66 -8.18
CA TYR A 326 43.87 -16.33 -8.71
C TYR A 326 43.80 -15.26 -7.61
N LEU A 327 43.01 -15.48 -6.55
CA LEU A 327 42.92 -14.58 -5.40
C LEU A 327 44.29 -14.39 -4.74
N ALA A 328 45.03 -15.48 -4.52
CA ALA A 328 46.38 -15.46 -3.94
C ALA A 328 47.38 -14.69 -4.82
N SER A 329 47.35 -14.88 -6.14
CA SER A 329 48.24 -14.17 -7.08
C SER A 329 48.02 -12.65 -7.08
N THR A 330 46.78 -12.20 -6.84
CA THR A 330 46.44 -10.76 -6.80
C THR A 330 46.65 -10.10 -5.44
N ALA A 331 46.73 -10.88 -4.35
CA ALA A 331 46.95 -10.37 -3.00
C ALA A 331 48.42 -10.03 -2.71
N ILE A 332 49.36 -10.59 -3.49
CA ILE A 332 50.79 -10.50 -3.25
C ILE A 332 51.38 -9.36 -4.09
N GLN A 333 51.42 -8.16 -3.50
CA GLN A 333 52.44 -7.09 -3.63
C GLN A 333 51.77 -5.74 -3.41
N GLN A 334 52.01 -5.10 -2.25
CA GLN A 334 52.07 -3.64 -2.14
C GLN A 334 53.09 -3.18 -1.09
N PRO A 335 53.80 -2.08 -1.35
CA PRO A 335 54.81 -1.54 -0.44
C PRO A 335 54.18 -0.96 0.83
N GLN A 336 54.94 -1.04 1.93
CA GLN A 336 54.64 -0.43 3.22
C GLN A 336 54.21 1.04 3.03
N PRO A 337 53.03 1.46 3.53
CA PRO A 337 52.61 2.84 3.40
C PRO A 337 53.51 3.72 4.29
N VAL A 338 54.28 4.62 3.69
CA VAL A 338 55.00 5.68 4.42
C VAL A 338 53.97 6.60 5.07
N ARG A 339 53.77 6.49 6.39
CA ARG A 339 52.69 7.19 7.13
C ARG A 339 53.26 8.24 8.09
N LYS A 340 52.80 9.49 7.97
CA LYS A 340 53.01 10.53 8.98
C LYS A 340 52.00 10.35 10.14
N LEU A 341 52.49 9.95 11.32
CA LEU A 341 51.73 9.55 12.52
C LEU A 341 50.67 10.57 12.98
N TRP A 342 50.92 11.87 12.83
CA TRP A 342 50.00 12.93 13.28
C TRP A 342 48.67 12.99 12.49
N LYS A 343 48.68 12.63 11.19
CA LYS A 343 47.44 12.59 10.38
C LYS A 343 46.49 11.48 10.85
N LEU A 344 47.02 10.40 11.44
CA LEU A 344 46.24 9.29 12.00
C LEU A 344 45.63 9.63 13.36
N TRP A 345 46.33 10.41 14.19
CA TRP A 345 45.81 10.84 15.48
C TRP A 345 44.63 11.80 15.34
N LEU A 346 44.78 12.82 14.50
CA LEU A 346 43.73 13.81 14.24
C LEU A 346 42.46 13.16 13.64
N LEU A 347 42.66 12.21 12.72
CA LEU A 347 41.57 11.44 12.11
C LEU A 347 40.89 10.50 13.12
N ARG A 348 41.66 9.86 14.02
CA ARG A 348 41.12 9.00 15.09
C ARG A 348 40.27 9.79 16.07
N SER A 349 40.74 10.96 16.49
CA SER A 349 39.99 11.83 17.40
C SER A 349 38.69 12.29 16.74
N ALA A 350 38.74 12.75 15.49
CA ALA A 350 37.53 13.18 14.77
C ALA A 350 36.48 12.07 14.62
N LEU A 351 36.91 10.83 14.37
CA LEU A 351 36.00 9.67 14.26
C LEU A 351 35.37 9.29 15.59
N TRP A 352 36.14 9.31 16.69
CA TRP A 352 35.60 9.03 18.00
C TRP A 352 34.65 10.13 18.46
N THR A 353 34.96 11.39 18.16
CA THR A 353 34.04 12.51 18.42
C THR A 353 32.76 12.36 17.62
N HIS A 354 32.82 12.01 16.33
CA HIS A 354 31.63 11.76 15.53
C HIS A 354 30.81 10.55 16.04
N PHE A 355 31.49 9.45 16.42
CA PHE A 355 30.85 8.27 16.99
C PHE A 355 30.10 8.57 18.30
N VAL A 356 30.73 9.28 19.23
CA VAL A 356 30.12 9.68 20.51
C VAL A 356 29.00 10.67 20.29
N LEU A 357 29.17 11.66 19.39
CA LEU A 357 28.13 12.64 19.06
C LEU A 357 26.92 11.99 18.37
N ALA A 358 27.12 11.01 17.50
CA ALA A 358 26.03 10.28 16.85
C ALA A 358 25.23 9.45 17.87
N ILE A 359 25.90 8.72 18.77
CA ILE A 359 25.23 7.99 19.86
C ILE A 359 24.50 8.96 20.79
N TYR A 360 25.15 10.07 21.17
CA TYR A 360 24.56 11.06 22.04
C TYR A 360 23.32 11.71 21.38
N ALA A 361 23.40 12.08 20.10
CA ALA A 361 22.27 12.64 19.36
C ALA A 361 21.12 11.64 19.22
N PHE A 362 21.41 10.35 19.00
CA PHE A 362 20.41 9.28 18.97
C PHE A 362 19.71 9.11 20.32
N ILE A 363 20.48 9.06 21.42
CA ILE A 363 19.94 8.97 22.79
C ILE A 363 19.11 10.22 23.12
N LEU A 364 19.61 11.41 22.81
CA LEU A 364 18.93 12.68 23.06
C LEU A 364 17.62 12.79 22.27
N TRP A 365 17.60 12.29 21.03
CA TRP A 365 16.38 12.25 20.22
C TRP A 365 15.34 11.28 20.79
N MET A 366 15.77 10.07 21.20
CA MET A 366 14.91 9.09 21.87
C MET A 366 14.31 9.62 23.18
N THR A 367 15.04 10.46 23.92
CA THR A 367 14.55 11.06 25.17
C THR A 367 13.73 12.33 24.98
N LEU A 368 13.90 13.06 23.87
CA LEU A 368 13.20 14.33 23.58
C LEU A 368 12.06 14.23 22.56
N GLY A 369 11.76 13.04 22.02
CA GLY A 369 10.77 12.79 20.96
C GLY A 369 9.30 13.11 21.25
N ALA A 370 9.00 13.92 22.28
CA ALA A 370 7.67 14.47 22.58
C ALA A 370 7.50 15.94 22.17
N VAL A 371 8.44 16.53 21.40
CA VAL A 371 8.30 17.90 20.90
C VAL A 371 8.02 17.90 19.41
N ASP A 372 6.76 18.19 19.08
CA ASP A 372 6.25 18.43 17.74
C ASP A 372 6.89 19.70 17.17
N PHE A 373 7.69 19.55 16.10
CA PHE A 373 8.26 20.66 15.33
C PHE A 373 7.62 20.67 13.96
N SER A 374 6.34 21.04 13.92
CA SER A 374 5.69 21.46 12.69
C SER A 374 6.19 22.84 12.26
N GLU A 375 6.31 23.01 10.94
CA GLU A 375 6.41 24.29 10.22
C GLU A 375 7.65 25.18 10.41
N ASP A 376 8.77 24.85 9.74
CA ASP A 376 9.60 25.94 9.19
C ASP A 376 10.20 25.56 7.83
N LYS A 377 9.52 26.01 6.76
CA LYS A 377 9.82 25.72 5.34
C LYS A 377 11.02 26.53 4.79
N ASN A 378 11.65 27.41 5.59
CA ASN A 378 12.54 28.46 5.08
C ASN A 378 14.05 28.22 5.20
N ARG A 379 14.55 26.98 5.25
CA ARG A 379 16.01 26.71 5.31
C ARG A 379 16.49 25.66 4.29
N PRO A 380 17.17 26.06 3.20
CA PRO A 380 17.48 25.18 2.06
C PRO A 380 18.54 24.10 2.36
N LEU A 381 19.45 24.34 3.30
CA LEU A 381 20.47 23.35 3.69
C LEU A 381 19.95 22.30 4.69
N ARG A 382 18.76 22.52 5.27
CA ARG A 382 18.12 21.56 6.18
C ARG A 382 17.72 20.31 5.37
N TYR A 383 17.03 20.43 4.24
CA TYR A 383 16.60 19.29 3.39
C TYR A 383 17.70 18.31 2.94
N ALA A 384 18.94 18.75 2.76
CA ALA A 384 20.04 17.85 2.33
C ALA A 384 20.60 16.98 3.47
N PHE A 385 20.37 17.36 4.74
CA PHE A 385 20.98 16.71 5.90
C PHE A 385 20.04 16.54 7.12
N THR A 386 18.81 17.07 7.09
CA THR A 386 17.74 16.78 8.03
C THR A 386 16.78 15.78 7.41
N ASP A 387 17.26 14.55 7.39
CA ASP A 387 16.56 13.43 8.00
C ASP A 387 17.54 12.28 7.97
N PHE A 388 18.68 12.49 8.63
CA PHE A 388 19.46 11.36 9.12
C PHE A 388 18.86 10.84 10.42
N LYS A 389 17.54 10.64 10.39
CA LYS A 389 16.85 9.78 11.31
C LYS A 389 17.22 8.37 10.84
N ILE A 390 17.59 7.49 11.77
CA ILE A 390 17.16 6.11 11.54
C ILE A 390 15.67 6.24 11.42
N VAL A 391 15.17 6.03 10.22
CA VAL A 391 13.80 5.69 9.90
C VAL A 391 13.02 5.34 11.16
N THR A 392 12.21 6.28 11.66
CA THR A 392 10.99 6.03 12.43
C THR A 392 10.19 7.33 12.56
N PRO A 393 9.04 7.40 11.90
CA PRO A 393 7.81 7.50 12.69
C PRO A 393 7.14 6.14 12.88
N PHE A 394 7.54 5.12 12.10
CA PHE A 394 7.19 3.73 12.34
C PHE A 394 8.43 2.84 12.18
N THR A 395 8.79 2.28 13.32
CA THR A 395 9.71 1.23 13.72
C THR A 395 10.46 0.48 12.60
N PRO A 396 11.79 0.26 12.72
CA PRO A 396 12.45 -0.81 11.99
C PRO A 396 11.82 -2.11 12.52
N TYR A 397 10.84 -2.63 11.78
CA TYR A 397 10.17 -3.92 11.99
C TYR A 397 9.10 -4.04 13.09
N ALA A 398 8.43 -2.96 13.54
CA ALA A 398 7.43 -3.09 14.61
C ALA A 398 6.33 -2.00 14.61
N THR A 399 5.53 -1.97 13.56
CA THR A 399 4.09 -1.70 13.71
C THR A 399 3.41 -2.53 12.64
N PHE A 400 3.08 -3.76 13.01
CA PHE A 400 2.38 -4.70 12.18
C PHE A 400 0.91 -4.28 12.10
N LEU A 401 0.60 -3.37 11.17
CA LEU A 401 -0.78 -2.97 10.94
C LEU A 401 -1.52 -4.17 10.34
N ASN A 402 -2.53 -4.68 11.05
CA ASN A 402 -3.47 -5.72 10.58
C ASN A 402 -4.31 -5.27 9.36
N GLU A 403 -4.14 -4.03 8.94
CA GLU A 403 -5.02 -3.31 8.04
C GLU A 403 -4.16 -2.60 7.01
N ARG A 404 -4.54 -2.71 5.74
CA ARG A 404 -3.89 -1.96 4.65
C ARG A 404 -4.85 -1.01 4.02
N LEU A 405 -4.37 0.19 3.75
CA LEU A 405 -5.12 1.18 3.01
C LEU A 405 -4.63 1.18 1.57
N GLY A 406 -5.54 1.34 0.62
CA GLY A 406 -5.21 1.40 -0.79
C GLY A 406 -6.19 2.28 -1.53
N VAL A 407 -5.70 2.98 -2.55
CA VAL A 407 -6.54 3.76 -3.47
C VAL A 407 -6.68 2.97 -4.77
N GLU A 408 -7.92 2.75 -5.18
CA GLU A 408 -8.23 2.15 -6.48
C GLU A 408 -8.88 3.16 -7.43
N PHE A 409 -8.41 3.14 -8.66
CA PHE A 409 -9.01 3.89 -9.76
C PHE A 409 -10.15 3.08 -10.36
N MET A 410 -11.34 3.67 -10.45
CA MET A 410 -12.48 3.07 -11.13
C MET A 410 -12.92 3.96 -12.28
N GLY A 411 -13.10 3.36 -13.46
CA GLY A 411 -13.65 4.04 -14.62
C GLY A 411 -15.12 3.70 -14.86
N SER A 412 -15.80 4.59 -15.58
CA SER A 412 -17.14 4.38 -16.14
C SER A 412 -17.22 5.09 -17.50
N ASN A 413 -17.97 4.49 -18.42
CA ASN A 413 -18.28 5.03 -19.74
C ASN A 413 -19.80 5.12 -20.01
N ASP A 414 -20.62 4.90 -18.97
CA ASP A 414 -22.09 4.83 -19.03
C ASP A 414 -22.75 5.79 -18.02
N GLY A 415 -22.10 6.93 -17.76
CA GLY A 415 -22.60 7.95 -16.83
C GLY A 415 -22.52 7.54 -15.36
N GLY A 416 -21.70 6.56 -15.01
CA GLY A 416 -21.53 6.07 -13.65
C GLY A 416 -22.54 5.00 -13.24
N VAL A 417 -23.22 4.35 -14.20
CA VAL A 417 -24.10 3.21 -13.93
C VAL A 417 -23.26 1.99 -13.56
N THR A 418 -22.21 1.69 -14.34
CA THR A 418 -21.24 0.66 -14.03
C THR A 418 -19.86 1.25 -13.80
N TRP A 419 -19.18 0.78 -12.75
CA TRP A 419 -17.83 1.20 -12.40
C TRP A 419 -16.90 0.00 -12.41
N ARG A 420 -15.84 0.06 -13.22
CA ARG A 420 -14.84 -1.01 -13.34
C ARG A 420 -13.51 -0.54 -12.79
N ALA A 421 -12.90 -1.33 -11.91
CA ALA A 421 -11.60 -1.02 -11.33
C ALA A 421 -10.47 -1.28 -12.34
N TYR A 422 -9.50 -0.37 -12.39
CA TYR A 422 -8.22 -0.60 -13.03
C TYR A 422 -7.35 -1.48 -12.12
N GLN A 423 -7.11 -2.72 -12.54
CA GLN A 423 -6.36 -3.69 -11.74
C GLN A 423 -4.86 -3.49 -11.96
N TYR A 424 -4.04 -3.58 -10.91
CA TYR A 424 -2.57 -3.58 -11.08
C TYR A 424 -2.04 -4.98 -11.40
N PRO A 425 -1.00 -5.14 -12.25
CA PRO A 425 -0.48 -6.45 -12.70
C PRO A 425 0.00 -7.36 -11.56
N HIS A 426 0.35 -6.79 -10.41
CA HIS A 426 0.98 -7.48 -9.30
C HIS A 426 0.20 -7.30 -7.99
N LEU A 427 -1.10 -7.01 -8.05
CA LEU A 427 -1.95 -7.03 -6.86
C LEU A 427 -2.09 -8.51 -6.41
N PRO A 428 -1.84 -8.82 -5.12
CA PRO A 428 -1.62 -10.20 -4.69
C PRO A 428 -2.88 -11.06 -4.68
N GLN A 429 -4.07 -10.46 -4.62
CA GLN A 429 -5.35 -11.18 -4.58
C GLN A 429 -6.46 -10.36 -5.24
N LYS A 430 -7.21 -10.98 -6.15
CA LYS A 430 -8.53 -10.48 -6.59
C LYS A 430 -9.58 -10.95 -5.58
N GLU A 431 -10.61 -10.14 -5.32
CA GLU A 431 -11.62 -10.37 -4.26
C GLU A 431 -12.31 -11.74 -4.35
N ASP A 432 -12.36 -12.32 -5.55
CA ASP A 432 -13.09 -13.54 -5.90
C ASP A 432 -12.19 -14.73 -6.25
N GLN A 433 -10.86 -14.61 -6.11
CA GLN A 433 -9.92 -15.66 -6.53
C GLN A 433 -9.02 -16.16 -5.40
N ILE A 434 -8.94 -17.49 -5.29
CA ILE A 434 -7.94 -18.20 -4.49
C ILE A 434 -6.60 -18.11 -5.22
N VAL A 435 -5.59 -17.59 -4.55
CA VAL A 435 -4.29 -17.28 -5.16
C VAL A 435 -3.42 -18.53 -5.25
N GLY A 436 -2.96 -18.87 -6.46
CA GLY A 436 -2.02 -19.98 -6.68
C GLY A 436 -0.55 -19.62 -6.44
N HIS A 437 -0.15 -18.38 -6.70
CA HIS A 437 1.22 -17.86 -6.50
C HIS A 437 1.21 -16.33 -6.30
N VAL A 438 2.17 -15.81 -5.54
CA VAL A 438 2.34 -14.36 -5.30
C VAL A 438 3.39 -13.77 -6.25
N ALA A 439 3.10 -12.60 -6.82
CA ALA A 439 3.98 -11.93 -7.77
C ALA A 439 5.28 -11.43 -7.09
N PRO A 440 6.47 -11.82 -7.59
CA PRO A 440 7.76 -11.45 -6.99
C PRO A 440 8.19 -10.00 -7.29
N ARG A 441 7.33 -9.18 -7.93
CA ARG A 441 7.68 -7.84 -8.40
C ARG A 441 6.70 -6.81 -7.87
N TYR A 442 7.21 -5.79 -7.19
CA TYR A 442 6.45 -4.69 -6.63
C TYR A 442 6.95 -3.37 -7.22
N MET A 443 6.11 -2.66 -7.99
CA MET A 443 6.48 -1.36 -8.57
C MET A 443 6.51 -0.28 -7.49
N ARG A 444 7.37 0.74 -7.62
CA ARG A 444 7.51 1.80 -6.60
C ARG A 444 6.22 2.63 -6.50
N PHE A 445 5.59 2.91 -7.63
CA PHE A 445 4.27 3.54 -7.68
C PHE A 445 3.20 2.80 -6.86
N GLN A 446 3.13 1.46 -6.98
CA GLN A 446 2.20 0.63 -6.20
C GLN A 446 2.53 0.70 -4.69
N ALA A 447 3.82 0.71 -4.33
CA ALA A 447 4.27 0.92 -2.96
C ALA A 447 3.81 2.27 -2.39
N ALA A 448 3.98 3.34 -3.16
CA ALA A 448 3.55 4.66 -2.78
C ALA A 448 2.02 4.71 -2.62
N ALA A 449 1.25 4.23 -3.59
CA ALA A 449 -0.21 4.26 -3.52
C ALA A 449 -0.79 3.46 -2.32
N GLN A 450 -0.15 2.36 -1.93
CA GLN A 450 -0.55 1.57 -0.75
C GLN A 450 -0.14 2.24 0.58
N ILE A 451 1.00 2.92 0.63
CA ILE A 451 1.47 3.58 1.87
C ILE A 451 0.78 4.93 2.07
N ILE A 452 0.59 5.69 0.99
CA ILE A 452 -0.07 7.00 0.96
C ILE A 452 -1.57 6.90 1.24
N GLY A 453 -2.20 5.73 1.02
CA GLY A 453 -3.59 5.49 1.43
C GLY A 453 -3.84 5.73 2.92
N SER A 454 -2.78 5.77 3.75
CA SER A 454 -2.84 6.13 5.17
C SER A 454 -2.84 7.63 5.47
N VAL A 455 -2.59 8.49 4.48
CA VAL A 455 -2.54 9.95 4.64
C VAL A 455 -3.93 10.52 4.34
N GLU A 456 -4.41 11.41 5.21
CA GLU A 456 -5.73 12.07 5.05
C GLU A 456 -5.79 12.95 3.80
N GLU A 457 -4.66 13.52 3.38
CA GLU A 457 -4.56 14.43 2.25
C GLU A 457 -4.41 13.71 0.89
N MET A 458 -5.13 14.23 -0.11
CA MET A 458 -5.03 13.76 -1.51
C MET A 458 -3.67 14.11 -2.11
N THR A 459 -2.96 13.12 -2.66
CA THR A 459 -1.72 13.45 -3.39
C THR A 459 -2.00 14.02 -4.78
N PRO A 460 -1.20 15.00 -5.24
CA PRO A 460 -1.40 15.63 -6.55
C PRO A 460 -1.31 14.67 -7.75
N THR A 461 -0.70 13.50 -7.59
CA THR A 461 -0.50 12.50 -8.65
C THR A 461 -1.79 11.78 -9.03
N PHE A 462 -2.67 11.53 -8.06
CA PHE A 462 -3.91 10.78 -8.28
C PHE A 462 -4.85 11.47 -9.29
N PRO A 463 -5.11 12.79 -9.19
CA PRO A 463 -5.84 13.53 -10.22
C PRO A 463 -5.21 13.44 -11.62
N LEU A 464 -3.88 13.52 -11.72
CA LEU A 464 -3.17 13.43 -12.99
C LEU A 464 -3.32 12.04 -13.64
N ILE A 465 -3.26 10.98 -12.83
CA ILE A 465 -3.47 9.61 -13.33
C ILE A 465 -4.90 9.45 -13.82
N ALA A 466 -5.88 9.92 -13.05
CA ALA A 466 -7.28 9.88 -13.44
C ALA A 466 -7.51 10.65 -14.77
N LEU A 467 -6.89 11.82 -14.93
CA LEU A 467 -6.90 12.56 -16.20
C LEU A 467 -6.32 11.73 -17.35
N LYS A 468 -5.15 11.12 -17.17
CA LYS A 468 -4.49 10.33 -18.22
C LYS A 468 -5.22 9.03 -18.53
N LEU A 469 -5.91 8.44 -17.55
CA LEU A 469 -6.81 7.30 -17.75
C LEU A 469 -8.00 7.67 -18.62
N LEU A 470 -8.59 8.86 -18.41
CA LEU A 470 -9.65 9.40 -19.30
C LEU A 470 -9.15 9.63 -20.74
N GLN A 471 -7.87 9.97 -20.90
CA GLN A 471 -7.23 10.16 -22.19
C GLN A 471 -6.74 8.86 -22.84
N GLU A 472 -6.98 7.70 -22.21
CA GLU A 472 -6.46 6.40 -22.63
C GLU A 472 -4.94 6.40 -22.89
N ASN A 473 -4.18 7.09 -22.05
CA ASN A 473 -2.74 7.17 -22.24
C ASN A 473 -2.11 5.77 -22.09
N PRO A 474 -1.44 5.23 -23.14
CA PRO A 474 -0.92 3.86 -23.12
C PRO A 474 0.11 3.65 -22.01
N LEU A 475 0.91 4.66 -21.68
CA LEU A 475 1.94 4.57 -20.64
C LEU A 475 1.35 4.43 -19.24
N ILE A 476 0.17 5.02 -19.00
CA ILE A 476 -0.55 4.85 -17.75
C ILE A 476 -1.25 3.50 -17.73
N ILE A 477 -1.85 3.08 -18.84
CA ILE A 477 -2.49 1.77 -18.96
C ILE A 477 -1.49 0.64 -18.73
N ASP A 478 -0.23 0.78 -19.17
CA ASP A 478 0.85 -0.19 -18.94
C ASP A 478 1.19 -0.39 -17.46
N LEU A 479 0.83 0.55 -16.57
CA LEU A 479 0.95 0.37 -15.12
C LEU A 479 -0.13 -0.58 -14.56
N PHE A 480 -1.19 -0.85 -15.33
CA PHE A 480 -2.32 -1.70 -14.98
C PHE A 480 -2.24 -3.05 -15.70
N ALA A 481 -2.87 -4.08 -15.13
CA ALA A 481 -2.92 -5.43 -15.67
C ALA A 481 -3.59 -5.46 -17.05
N ALA A 482 -4.59 -4.59 -17.24
CA ALA A 482 -5.30 -4.39 -18.50
C ALA A 482 -6.12 -3.09 -18.45
N ASN A 483 -6.46 -2.57 -19.63
CA ASN A 483 -7.53 -1.57 -19.77
C ASN A 483 -8.90 -2.30 -19.74
N PRO A 484 -9.79 -2.04 -18.75
CA PRO A 484 -11.12 -2.65 -18.69
C PRO A 484 -12.12 -2.06 -19.71
N PHE A 485 -11.70 -1.06 -20.48
CA PHE A 485 -12.49 -0.32 -21.46
C PHE A 485 -11.86 -0.34 -22.89
N PRO A 486 -11.55 -1.51 -23.47
CA PRO A 486 -10.87 -1.57 -24.78
C PRO A 486 -11.76 -1.19 -25.97
N GLN A 487 -13.09 -1.16 -25.80
CA GLN A 487 -14.05 -0.90 -26.88
C GLN A 487 -14.63 0.53 -26.84
N SER A 488 -14.65 1.16 -25.66
CA SER A 488 -15.26 2.47 -25.48
C SER A 488 -14.65 3.16 -24.28
N SER A 489 -14.07 4.34 -24.53
CA SER A 489 -13.28 5.07 -23.54
C SER A 489 -14.07 5.44 -22.30
N PRO A 490 -13.44 5.39 -21.11
CA PRO A 490 -14.05 5.91 -19.90
C PRO A 490 -14.30 7.41 -20.05
N THR A 491 -15.48 7.86 -19.63
CA THR A 491 -15.84 9.29 -19.55
C THR A 491 -15.73 9.82 -18.13
N MET A 492 -15.63 8.93 -17.14
CA MET A 492 -15.48 9.25 -15.73
C MET A 492 -14.42 8.36 -15.06
N ILE A 493 -13.62 8.94 -14.17
CA ILE A 493 -12.74 8.24 -13.26
C ILE A 493 -13.02 8.72 -11.84
N ARG A 494 -13.18 7.78 -10.91
CA ARG A 494 -13.20 8.05 -9.46
C ARG A 494 -12.12 7.27 -8.75
N MET A 495 -11.73 7.76 -7.59
CA MET A 495 -10.68 7.17 -6.78
C MET A 495 -11.25 6.81 -5.42
N ARG A 496 -11.18 5.53 -5.06
CA ARG A 496 -11.78 5.01 -3.82
C ARG A 496 -10.74 4.48 -2.89
N ARG A 497 -10.85 4.84 -1.61
CA ARG A 497 -10.07 4.25 -0.54
C ARG A 497 -10.73 2.97 -0.08
N PHE A 498 -9.91 1.94 0.05
CA PHE A 498 -10.27 0.66 0.58
C PHE A 498 -9.34 0.28 1.71
N LYS A 499 -9.91 -0.45 2.66
CA LYS A 499 -9.23 -1.11 3.75
C LYS A 499 -9.20 -2.60 3.47
N MET A 500 -8.02 -3.20 3.40
CA MET A 500 -7.82 -4.64 3.35
C MET A 500 -7.56 -5.12 4.76
N GLU A 501 -8.41 -5.99 5.27
CA GLU A 501 -8.31 -6.59 6.60
C GLU A 501 -8.06 -8.09 6.43
N TYR A 502 -7.25 -8.69 7.30
CA TYR A 502 -7.08 -10.15 7.29
C TYR A 502 -8.36 -10.84 7.75
N ASN A 503 -8.70 -11.93 7.08
CA ASN A 503 -9.80 -12.79 7.51
C ASN A 503 -9.38 -13.67 8.68
N ASP A 504 -10.33 -13.95 9.58
CA ASP A 504 -10.11 -14.97 10.60
C ASP A 504 -9.91 -16.37 9.98
N TRP A 505 -9.31 -17.27 10.77
CA TRP A 505 -8.98 -18.62 10.32
C TRP A 505 -10.17 -19.46 9.88
N ALA A 506 -11.34 -19.25 10.50
CA ALA A 506 -12.56 -19.96 10.14
C ALA A 506 -13.03 -19.54 8.74
N THR A 507 -12.99 -18.25 8.47
CA THR A 507 -13.35 -17.63 7.20
C THR A 507 -12.35 -18.01 6.12
N TYR A 508 -11.04 -17.92 6.37
CA TYR A 508 -10.02 -18.35 5.42
C TYR A 508 -10.18 -19.82 5.04
N ARG A 509 -10.34 -20.75 6.00
CA ARG A 509 -10.49 -22.18 5.68
C ARG A 509 -11.75 -22.50 4.88
N LYS A 510 -12.80 -21.69 5.05
CA LYS A 510 -14.06 -21.85 4.31
C LYS A 510 -14.00 -21.25 2.91
N THR A 511 -13.29 -20.13 2.74
CA THR A 511 -13.35 -19.30 1.53
C THR A 511 -12.08 -19.37 0.67
N GLY A 512 -10.95 -19.76 1.25
CA GLY A 512 -9.63 -19.67 0.63
C GLY A 512 -9.07 -18.24 0.55
N ASN A 513 -9.76 -17.24 1.12
CA ASN A 513 -9.38 -15.83 0.99
C ASN A 513 -8.67 -15.32 2.25
N TYR A 514 -7.44 -14.79 2.08
CA TYR A 514 -6.65 -14.23 3.17
C TYR A 514 -7.18 -12.87 3.65
N TRP A 515 -7.85 -12.14 2.77
CA TRP A 515 -8.24 -10.75 3.01
C TRP A 515 -9.71 -10.52 2.73
N THR A 516 -10.30 -9.58 3.45
CA THR A 516 -11.53 -8.89 3.07
C THR A 516 -11.19 -7.46 2.69
N LYS A 517 -11.82 -7.00 1.61
CA LYS A 517 -11.70 -5.62 1.16
C LYS A 517 -12.96 -4.87 1.55
N ARG A 518 -12.79 -3.80 2.32
CA ARG A 518 -13.86 -2.93 2.79
C ARG A 518 -13.68 -1.55 2.20
N TYR A 519 -14.72 -1.03 1.56
CA TYR A 519 -14.76 0.37 1.13
C TYR A 519 -14.78 1.30 2.34
N LEU A 520 -13.98 2.37 2.29
CA LEU A 520 -13.99 3.43 3.29
C LEU A 520 -14.75 4.64 2.75
N ASP A 521 -14.18 5.31 1.77
CA ASP A 521 -14.69 6.55 1.21
C ASP A 521 -14.09 6.86 -0.18
N ASP A 522 -14.61 7.89 -0.84
CA ASP A 522 -14.06 8.40 -2.09
C ASP A 522 -12.83 9.25 -1.73
N TYR A 523 -11.64 8.78 -2.14
CA TYR A 523 -10.35 9.38 -1.78
C TYR A 523 -10.18 10.78 -2.35
N ALA A 524 -10.65 10.95 -3.57
CA ALA A 524 -10.51 12.17 -4.33
C ALA A 524 -11.76 12.40 -5.17
N PRO A 525 -12.10 13.66 -5.45
CA PRO A 525 -13.30 13.95 -6.21
C PRO A 525 -13.24 13.37 -7.62
N MET A 526 -14.39 12.95 -8.13
CA MET A 526 -14.53 12.32 -9.45
C MET A 526 -14.05 13.28 -10.54
N ILE A 527 -13.25 12.78 -11.48
CA ILE A 527 -12.80 13.51 -12.66
C ILE A 527 -13.56 12.94 -13.87
N TYR A 528 -14.05 13.82 -14.74
CA TYR A 528 -14.90 13.43 -15.85
C TYR A 528 -14.67 14.33 -17.09
N ILE A 529 -15.06 13.82 -18.25
CA ILE A 529 -15.14 14.58 -19.51
C ILE A 529 -16.58 15.07 -19.66
N ASP A 530 -16.81 16.38 -19.66
CA ASP A 530 -18.16 16.93 -19.87
C ASP A 530 -18.65 16.74 -21.32
N LEU A 531 -19.91 17.09 -21.58
CA LEU A 531 -20.51 16.95 -22.92
C LEU A 531 -19.80 17.80 -24.01
N GLU A 532 -18.98 18.77 -23.61
CA GLU A 532 -18.19 19.62 -24.50
C GLU A 532 -16.76 19.08 -24.68
N GLY A 533 -16.45 17.90 -24.15
CA GLY A 533 -15.14 17.25 -24.26
C GLY A 533 -14.10 17.78 -23.29
N ARG A 534 -14.48 18.60 -22.29
CA ARG A 534 -13.54 19.21 -21.35
C ARG A 534 -13.43 18.38 -20.08
N VAL A 535 -12.21 18.25 -19.58
CA VAL A 535 -11.95 17.57 -18.30
C VAL A 535 -12.30 18.49 -17.14
N LYS A 536 -13.15 17.99 -16.24
CA LYS A 536 -13.58 18.68 -15.01
C LYS A 536 -13.46 17.75 -13.81
N GLN A 537 -13.45 18.35 -12.63
CA GLN A 537 -13.47 17.67 -11.35
C GLN A 537 -14.74 18.04 -10.61
N ALA A 538 -15.48 17.05 -10.13
CA ALA A 538 -16.70 17.27 -9.35
C ALA A 538 -16.32 17.70 -7.93
N SER A 539 -16.49 18.99 -7.62
CA SER A 539 -16.08 19.61 -6.35
C SER A 539 -16.92 19.19 -5.14
N SER A 540 -18.10 18.61 -5.37
CA SER A 540 -19.02 18.16 -4.32
C SER A 540 -19.78 16.89 -4.72
N ALA A 541 -20.38 16.22 -3.73
CA ALA A 541 -21.25 15.07 -3.97
C ALA A 541 -22.44 15.42 -4.87
N LEU A 542 -23.05 16.59 -4.68
CA LEU A 542 -24.15 17.08 -5.52
C LEU A 542 -23.70 17.28 -6.97
N GLU A 543 -22.50 17.82 -7.18
CA GLU A 543 -21.96 17.98 -8.54
C GLU A 543 -21.73 16.62 -9.21
N SER A 544 -21.18 15.64 -8.48
CA SER A 544 -21.03 14.27 -8.98
C SER A 544 -22.38 13.67 -9.43
N ILE A 545 -23.43 13.84 -8.63
CA ILE A 545 -24.80 13.39 -8.97
C ILE A 545 -25.33 14.10 -10.21
N ARG A 546 -25.17 15.44 -10.30
CA ARG A 546 -25.63 16.22 -11.46
C ARG A 546 -24.95 15.78 -12.75
N VAL A 547 -23.64 15.53 -12.69
CA VAL A 547 -22.87 15.09 -13.85
C VAL A 547 -23.30 13.69 -14.28
N GLN A 548 -23.44 12.74 -13.35
CA GLN A 548 -23.95 11.41 -13.65
C GLN A 548 -25.36 11.46 -14.24
N ALA A 549 -26.25 12.29 -13.68
CA ALA A 549 -27.60 12.49 -14.18
C ALA A 549 -27.61 13.08 -15.61
N ALA A 550 -26.76 14.07 -15.87
CA ALA A 550 -26.59 14.69 -17.18
C ALA A 550 -26.01 13.73 -18.24
N MET A 551 -25.19 12.76 -17.81
CA MET A 551 -24.68 11.69 -18.68
C MET A 551 -25.62 10.50 -18.83
N GLY A 552 -26.86 10.60 -18.34
CA GLY A 552 -27.89 9.61 -18.59
C GLY A 552 -28.10 8.58 -17.48
N ASN A 553 -27.39 8.65 -16.35
CA ASN A 553 -27.56 7.65 -15.28
C ASN A 553 -28.95 7.77 -14.63
N PRO A 554 -29.85 6.78 -14.80
CA PRO A 554 -31.22 6.89 -14.35
C PRO A 554 -31.36 6.89 -12.81
N SER A 555 -30.41 6.24 -12.11
CA SER A 555 -30.35 6.29 -10.65
C SER A 555 -29.96 7.68 -10.16
N ALA A 556 -28.96 8.30 -10.77
CA ALA A 556 -28.54 9.67 -10.43
C ALA A 556 -29.63 10.70 -10.78
N GLN A 557 -30.33 10.53 -11.91
CA GLN A 557 -31.46 11.37 -12.30
C GLN A 557 -32.61 11.26 -11.27
N THR A 558 -32.97 10.05 -10.88
CA THR A 558 -34.00 9.83 -9.85
C THR A 558 -33.59 10.44 -8.52
N PHE A 559 -32.34 10.22 -8.09
CA PHE A 559 -31.84 10.78 -6.84
C PHE A 559 -31.82 12.32 -6.86
N LEU A 560 -31.39 12.92 -7.97
CA LEU A 560 -31.41 14.37 -8.17
C LEU A 560 -32.84 14.92 -8.12
N GLY A 561 -33.80 14.21 -8.71
CA GLY A 561 -35.23 14.56 -8.61
C GLY A 561 -35.72 14.57 -7.16
N SER A 562 -35.35 13.57 -6.36
CA SER A 562 -35.68 13.51 -4.94
C SER A 562 -35.03 14.63 -4.12
N LEU A 563 -33.80 15.04 -4.45
CA LEU A 563 -33.17 16.21 -3.82
C LEU A 563 -33.96 17.49 -4.08
N TYR A 564 -34.44 17.68 -5.31
CA TYR A 564 -35.34 18.81 -5.66
C TYR A 564 -36.69 18.73 -4.95
N LEU A 565 -37.24 17.55 -4.65
CA LEU A 565 -38.46 17.47 -3.85
C LEU A 565 -38.24 17.88 -2.40
N VAL A 566 -37.17 17.37 -1.78
CA VAL A 566 -36.90 17.57 -0.35
C VAL A 566 -36.32 18.95 -0.07
N GLY A 567 -35.64 19.57 -1.05
CA GLY A 567 -34.93 20.84 -0.86
C GLY A 567 -33.61 20.69 -0.11
N ARG A 568 -33.01 19.49 -0.14
CA ARG A 568 -31.70 19.22 0.46
C ARG A 568 -30.60 19.53 -0.55
N ASP A 569 -29.69 20.45 -0.21
CA ASP A 569 -28.57 20.91 -1.06
C ASP A 569 -28.97 21.63 -2.37
N VAL A 570 -30.25 21.62 -2.73
CA VAL A 570 -30.85 22.36 -3.86
C VAL A 570 -32.13 23.05 -3.42
N ALA A 571 -32.49 24.16 -4.07
CA ALA A 571 -33.78 24.81 -3.81
C ALA A 571 -34.93 23.87 -4.18
N PRO A 572 -35.96 23.71 -3.31
CA PRO A 572 -37.04 22.77 -3.56
C PRO A 572 -37.83 23.19 -4.81
N SER A 573 -38.07 22.23 -5.70
CA SER A 573 -38.76 22.43 -6.97
C SER A 573 -39.43 21.14 -7.43
N VAL A 574 -40.75 21.10 -7.32
CA VAL A 574 -41.58 19.99 -7.81
C VAL A 574 -41.47 19.82 -9.32
N SER A 575 -41.34 20.91 -10.07
CA SER A 575 -41.22 20.86 -11.53
C SER A 575 -39.91 20.24 -11.98
N GLU A 576 -38.78 20.63 -11.36
CA GLU A 576 -37.48 20.03 -11.65
C GLU A 576 -37.43 18.57 -11.22
N ALA A 577 -37.99 18.25 -10.06
CA ALA A 577 -38.11 16.86 -9.61
C ALA A 577 -38.87 15.99 -10.62
N LYS A 578 -40.06 16.43 -11.04
CA LYS A 578 -40.87 15.74 -12.06
C LYS A 578 -40.08 15.55 -13.35
N LYS A 579 -39.39 16.59 -13.82
CA LYS A 579 -38.57 16.52 -15.05
C LYS A 579 -37.51 15.43 -14.95
N TRP A 580 -36.74 15.39 -13.86
CA TRP A 580 -35.70 14.37 -13.69
C TRP A 580 -36.27 12.96 -13.54
N PHE A 581 -37.38 12.78 -12.83
CA PHE A 581 -38.05 11.49 -12.78
C PHE A 581 -38.58 11.04 -14.15
N MET A 582 -39.12 11.95 -14.97
CA MET A 582 -39.56 11.62 -16.32
C MET A 582 -38.41 11.15 -17.21
N VAL A 583 -37.25 11.83 -17.17
CA VAL A 583 -36.07 11.43 -17.95
C VAL A 583 -35.56 10.05 -17.53
N ALA A 584 -35.57 9.73 -16.23
CA ALA A 584 -35.20 8.40 -15.75
C ALA A 584 -36.27 7.34 -16.09
N ALA A 585 -37.55 7.71 -16.06
CA ALA A 585 -38.68 6.88 -16.40
C ALA A 585 -38.69 6.48 -17.89
N GLU A 586 -38.30 7.38 -18.79
CA GLU A 586 -38.14 7.09 -20.22
C GLU A 586 -37.07 6.01 -20.49
N GLN A 587 -36.13 5.83 -19.56
CA GLN A 587 -35.13 4.76 -19.59
C GLN A 587 -35.62 3.45 -18.96
N ASN A 588 -36.92 3.32 -18.69
CA ASN A 588 -37.54 2.18 -18.02
C ASN A 588 -37.01 1.90 -16.60
N TYR A 589 -36.64 2.95 -15.86
CA TYR A 589 -36.11 2.81 -14.51
C TYR A 589 -37.24 2.75 -13.47
N ALA A 590 -37.47 1.56 -12.89
CA ALA A 590 -38.59 1.32 -11.99
C ALA A 590 -38.65 2.25 -10.76
N PRO A 591 -37.54 2.63 -10.10
CA PRO A 591 -37.59 3.61 -9.01
C PRO A 591 -38.08 5.00 -9.47
N ALA A 592 -37.79 5.42 -10.71
CA ALA A 592 -38.29 6.69 -11.23
C ALA A 592 -39.81 6.67 -11.43
N TRP A 593 -40.34 5.58 -11.98
CA TRP A 593 -41.79 5.36 -12.09
C TRP A 593 -42.47 5.37 -10.72
N TYR A 594 -41.85 4.76 -9.71
CA TYR A 594 -42.36 4.82 -8.35
C TYR A 594 -42.41 6.27 -7.81
N GLN A 595 -41.33 7.04 -7.99
CA GLN A 595 -41.30 8.44 -7.57
C GLN A 595 -42.34 9.31 -8.31
N LEU A 596 -42.57 9.06 -9.60
CA LEU A 596 -43.68 9.70 -10.34
C LEU A 596 -45.04 9.32 -9.76
N GLY A 597 -45.25 8.04 -9.45
CA GLY A 597 -46.48 7.58 -8.80
C GLY A 597 -46.77 8.31 -7.49
N LEU A 598 -45.75 8.49 -6.64
CA LEU A 598 -45.86 9.28 -5.39
C LEU A 598 -46.13 10.77 -5.64
N LEU A 599 -45.53 11.34 -6.68
CA LEU A 599 -45.76 12.73 -7.06
C LEU A 599 -47.23 12.95 -7.46
N PHE A 600 -47.77 12.05 -8.30
CA PHE A 600 -49.15 12.11 -8.78
C PHE A 600 -50.17 11.65 -7.75
N SER A 601 -49.80 10.90 -6.71
CA SER A 601 -50.72 10.58 -5.61
C SER A 601 -51.04 11.80 -4.73
N GLY A 602 -50.42 12.96 -5.00
CA GLY A 602 -50.69 14.22 -4.33
C GLY A 602 -49.89 14.47 -3.06
N ASN A 603 -49.03 13.53 -2.66
CA ASN A 603 -48.24 13.62 -1.42
C ASN A 603 -47.27 14.81 -1.41
N ALA A 604 -46.79 15.25 -2.59
CA ALA A 604 -45.83 16.35 -2.72
C ALA A 604 -46.42 17.64 -3.33
N THR A 605 -47.54 17.54 -4.05
CA THR A 605 -48.08 18.64 -4.88
C THR A 605 -49.41 19.19 -4.37
N GLY A 606 -50.06 18.51 -3.42
CA GLY A 606 -51.39 18.86 -2.91
C GLY A 606 -52.53 18.64 -3.93
N ARG A 607 -52.21 18.18 -5.15
CA ARG A 607 -53.17 17.86 -6.21
C ARG A 607 -52.95 16.44 -6.68
N ALA A 608 -53.82 15.54 -6.24
CA ALA A 608 -53.76 14.12 -6.60
C ALA A 608 -54.39 13.88 -7.99
N GLU A 609 -53.70 13.08 -8.80
CA GLU A 609 -54.12 12.57 -10.09
C GLU A 609 -54.06 11.03 -10.03
N PRO A 610 -55.07 10.40 -9.41
CA PRO A 610 -54.99 9.00 -9.00
C PRO A 610 -54.87 8.02 -10.17
N ASN A 611 -55.46 8.35 -11.33
CA ASN A 611 -55.32 7.55 -12.55
C ASN A 611 -53.88 7.53 -13.08
N GLU A 612 -53.19 8.67 -13.07
CA GLU A 612 -51.79 8.75 -13.49
C GLU A 612 -50.88 8.06 -12.48
N ALA A 613 -51.13 8.27 -11.18
CA ALA A 613 -50.41 7.58 -10.11
C ALA A 613 -50.51 6.05 -10.27
N ALA A 614 -51.70 5.52 -10.55
CA ALA A 614 -51.92 4.10 -10.80
C ALA A 614 -51.13 3.56 -12.00
N GLN A 615 -51.04 4.32 -13.08
CA GLN A 615 -50.26 3.93 -14.27
C GLN A 615 -48.77 3.84 -13.95
N TRP A 616 -48.22 4.85 -13.28
CA TRP A 616 -46.79 4.86 -12.92
C TRP A 616 -46.44 3.78 -11.90
N PHE A 617 -47.28 3.56 -10.87
CA PHE A 617 -47.09 2.45 -9.95
C PHE A 617 -47.19 1.10 -10.65
N ARG A 618 -48.10 0.94 -11.62
CA ARG A 618 -48.20 -0.29 -12.42
C ARG A 618 -46.91 -0.59 -13.18
N LEU A 619 -46.37 0.38 -13.92
CA LEU A 619 -45.12 0.21 -14.66
C LEU A 619 -43.96 -0.22 -13.73
N SER A 620 -43.84 0.45 -12.58
CA SER A 620 -42.82 0.14 -11.57
C SER A 620 -43.02 -1.24 -10.92
N ALA A 621 -44.26 -1.59 -10.59
CA ALA A 621 -44.64 -2.85 -9.98
C ALA A 621 -44.41 -4.05 -10.91
N GLU A 622 -44.67 -3.88 -12.21
CA GLU A 622 -44.44 -4.89 -13.25
C GLU A 622 -42.94 -5.17 -13.47
N GLN A 623 -42.07 -4.18 -13.25
CA GLN A 623 -40.60 -4.38 -13.19
C GLN A 623 -40.11 -4.97 -11.87
N GLY A 624 -41.02 -5.29 -10.95
CA GLY A 624 -40.68 -5.96 -9.70
C GLY A 624 -40.37 -5.02 -8.53
N TRP A 625 -40.58 -3.70 -8.64
CA TRP A 625 -40.25 -2.79 -7.53
C TRP A 625 -41.22 -2.99 -6.34
N PRO A 626 -40.74 -3.44 -5.17
CA PRO A 626 -41.61 -3.90 -4.08
C PRO A 626 -42.51 -2.81 -3.52
N ASP A 627 -42.00 -1.58 -3.35
CA ASP A 627 -42.81 -0.47 -2.84
C ASP A 627 -43.90 -0.04 -3.84
N ALA A 628 -43.64 -0.15 -5.14
CA ALA A 628 -44.66 0.11 -6.15
C ALA A 628 -45.72 -0.98 -6.20
N GLN A 629 -45.34 -2.25 -6.02
CA GLN A 629 -46.28 -3.37 -5.89
C GLN A 629 -47.20 -3.17 -4.69
N TYR A 630 -46.66 -2.74 -3.55
CA TYR A 630 -47.45 -2.38 -2.36
C TYR A 630 -48.40 -1.21 -2.63
N GLN A 631 -47.92 -0.10 -3.20
CA GLN A 631 -48.78 1.05 -3.50
C GLN A 631 -49.87 0.68 -4.52
N LEU A 632 -49.56 -0.11 -5.55
CA LEU A 632 -50.54 -0.58 -6.52
C LEU A 632 -51.60 -1.48 -5.88
N ALA A 633 -51.19 -2.36 -4.96
CA ALA A 633 -52.11 -3.19 -4.18
C ALA A 633 -53.11 -2.32 -3.38
N ARG A 634 -52.62 -1.27 -2.72
CA ARG A 634 -53.49 -0.30 -2.01
C ARG A 634 -54.47 0.41 -2.93
N LEU A 635 -54.04 0.76 -4.15
CA LEU A 635 -54.94 1.40 -5.12
C LEU A 635 -56.07 0.45 -5.53
N TYR A 636 -55.78 -0.83 -5.77
CA TYR A 636 -56.80 -1.85 -6.03
C TYR A 636 -57.69 -2.14 -4.82
N GLU A 637 -57.13 -2.10 -3.61
CA GLU A 637 -57.89 -2.28 -2.37
C GLU A 637 -58.90 -1.15 -2.15
N GLN A 638 -58.49 0.10 -2.42
CA GLN A 638 -59.30 1.29 -2.19
C GLN A 638 -60.18 1.68 -3.38
N GLY A 639 -59.89 1.16 -4.58
CA GLY A 639 -60.53 1.63 -5.82
C GLY A 639 -60.11 3.05 -6.23
N THR A 640 -58.91 3.48 -5.84
CA THR A 640 -58.40 4.83 -6.11
C THR A 640 -57.60 4.83 -7.41
N GLY A 641 -58.15 5.44 -8.47
CA GLY A 641 -57.47 5.50 -9.78
C GLY A 641 -57.49 4.20 -10.60
N VAL A 642 -58.06 3.14 -10.02
CA VAL A 642 -58.35 1.84 -10.64
C VAL A 642 -59.68 1.32 -10.08
N ASN A 643 -60.32 0.38 -10.75
CA ASN A 643 -61.49 -0.29 -10.18
C ASN A 643 -61.06 -1.12 -8.97
N GLN A 644 -61.87 -1.08 -7.90
CA GLN A 644 -61.62 -1.87 -6.70
C GLN A 644 -61.60 -3.36 -7.03
N ASP A 645 -60.54 -4.05 -6.64
CA ASP A 645 -60.37 -5.50 -6.80
C ASP A 645 -59.45 -6.04 -5.70
N LEU A 646 -60.08 -6.55 -4.64
CA LEU A 646 -59.37 -7.09 -3.47
C LEU A 646 -58.54 -8.33 -3.81
N ALA A 647 -58.96 -9.16 -4.78
CA ALA A 647 -58.20 -10.34 -5.15
C ALA A 647 -56.90 -9.95 -5.87
N THR A 648 -56.99 -8.98 -6.78
CA THR A 648 -55.81 -8.40 -7.43
C THR A 648 -54.91 -7.66 -6.43
N ALA A 649 -55.49 -6.95 -5.46
CA ALA A 649 -54.72 -6.30 -4.38
C ALA A 649 -53.89 -7.33 -3.59
N VAL A 650 -54.48 -8.46 -3.19
CA VAL A 650 -53.77 -9.51 -2.45
C VAL A 650 -52.66 -10.16 -3.29
N ASP A 651 -52.86 -10.35 -4.61
CA ASP A 651 -51.78 -10.86 -5.46
C ASP A 651 -50.57 -9.91 -5.50
N TRP A 652 -50.81 -8.61 -5.61
CA TRP A 652 -49.75 -7.60 -5.57
C TRP A 652 -49.09 -7.49 -4.19
N TYR A 653 -49.86 -7.54 -3.10
CA TYR A 653 -49.31 -7.62 -1.74
C TYR A 653 -48.42 -8.86 -1.58
N ARG A 654 -48.84 -10.02 -2.11
CA ARG A 654 -48.04 -11.25 -2.08
C ARG A 654 -46.69 -11.09 -2.79
N ARG A 655 -46.68 -10.46 -3.97
CA ARG A 655 -45.45 -10.19 -4.72
C ARG A 655 -44.50 -9.28 -3.94
N ALA A 656 -45.01 -8.19 -3.37
CA ALA A 656 -44.22 -7.25 -2.57
C ALA A 656 -43.67 -7.89 -1.29
N ALA A 657 -44.51 -8.64 -0.57
CA ALA A 657 -44.14 -9.31 0.68
C ALA A 657 -43.04 -10.37 0.50
N MET A 658 -43.08 -11.12 -0.62
CA MET A 658 -42.05 -12.08 -1.00
C MET A 658 -40.70 -11.43 -1.35
N GLN A 659 -40.68 -10.12 -1.57
CA GLN A 659 -39.46 -9.32 -1.75
C GLN A 659 -39.04 -8.57 -0.48
N GLY A 660 -39.70 -8.85 0.65
CA GLY A 660 -39.35 -8.27 1.95
C GLY A 660 -40.02 -6.92 2.26
N GLN A 661 -41.00 -6.47 1.48
CA GLN A 661 -41.74 -5.25 1.78
C GLN A 661 -42.59 -5.46 3.04
N LEU A 662 -42.34 -4.65 4.08
CA LEU A 662 -42.89 -4.83 5.42
C LEU A 662 -44.41 -4.63 5.50
N ASP A 663 -44.89 -3.50 4.98
CA ASP A 663 -46.32 -3.17 5.00
C ASP A 663 -47.16 -4.19 4.20
N ALA A 664 -46.62 -4.77 3.14
CA ALA A 664 -47.26 -5.79 2.33
C ALA A 664 -47.34 -7.13 3.07
N GLN A 665 -46.32 -7.48 3.87
CA GLN A 665 -46.37 -8.65 4.75
C GLN A 665 -47.47 -8.48 5.81
N PHE A 666 -47.56 -7.30 6.41
CA PHE A 666 -48.63 -6.96 7.34
C PHE A 666 -50.02 -7.04 6.67
N MET A 667 -50.19 -6.40 5.51
CA MET A 667 -51.46 -6.39 4.78
C MET A 667 -51.89 -7.78 4.31
N LEU A 668 -50.96 -8.69 4.00
CA LEU A 668 -51.30 -10.10 3.77
C LEU A 668 -51.82 -10.80 5.02
N GLY A 669 -51.19 -10.54 6.17
CA GLY A 669 -51.67 -11.04 7.46
C GLY A 669 -53.12 -10.63 7.71
N VAL A 670 -53.43 -9.35 7.48
CA VAL A 670 -54.79 -8.80 7.58
C VAL A 670 -55.73 -9.44 6.56
N SER A 671 -55.31 -9.55 5.29
CA SER A 671 -56.15 -10.11 4.21
C SER A 671 -56.57 -11.56 4.48
N TYR A 672 -55.65 -12.40 4.97
CA TYR A 672 -55.95 -13.78 5.36
C TYR A 672 -56.76 -13.87 6.65
N TYR A 673 -56.55 -12.96 7.61
CA TYR A 673 -57.31 -12.92 8.85
C TYR A 673 -58.78 -12.55 8.62
N ASP A 674 -59.03 -11.51 7.84
CA ASP A 674 -60.37 -10.98 7.57
C ASP A 674 -61.07 -11.70 6.40
N GLY A 675 -60.32 -12.46 5.59
CA GLY A 675 -60.84 -13.08 4.37
C GLY A 675 -61.12 -12.07 3.25
N GLN A 676 -60.37 -10.97 3.19
CA GLN A 676 -60.53 -9.93 2.18
C GLN A 676 -59.68 -10.27 0.95
N GLY A 677 -60.32 -10.43 -0.22
CA GLY A 677 -59.63 -10.77 -1.47
C GLY A 677 -59.07 -12.21 -1.53
N VAL A 678 -59.01 -12.92 -0.40
CA VAL A 678 -58.62 -14.32 -0.27
C VAL A 678 -59.50 -15.03 0.75
N PRO A 679 -59.66 -16.37 0.68
CA PRO A 679 -60.34 -17.12 1.72
C PRO A 679 -59.70 -16.90 3.09
N ARG A 680 -60.53 -16.74 4.13
CA ARG A 680 -60.06 -16.59 5.51
C ARG A 680 -59.23 -17.80 5.92
N ASP A 681 -57.99 -17.55 6.34
CA ASP A 681 -57.05 -18.56 6.83
C ASP A 681 -56.28 -17.99 8.02
N LEU A 682 -56.71 -18.41 9.22
CA LEU A 682 -56.12 -17.96 10.48
C LEU A 682 -54.64 -18.33 10.60
N ILE A 683 -54.24 -19.48 10.05
CA ILE A 683 -52.87 -20.00 10.17
C ILE A 683 -51.93 -19.27 9.22
N GLU A 684 -52.36 -19.04 7.98
CA GLU A 684 -51.58 -18.27 7.00
C GLU A 684 -51.48 -16.79 7.41
N GLY A 685 -52.57 -16.20 7.93
CA GLY A 685 -52.57 -14.83 8.45
C GLY A 685 -51.62 -14.66 9.63
N LEU A 686 -51.68 -15.56 10.62
CA LEU A 686 -50.75 -15.59 11.74
C LEU A 686 -49.29 -15.81 11.28
N ALA A 687 -49.07 -16.66 10.27
CA ALA A 687 -47.73 -16.89 9.73
C ALA A 687 -47.14 -15.62 9.10
N TRP A 688 -47.92 -14.84 8.35
CA TRP A 688 -47.46 -13.56 7.78
C TRP A 688 -47.22 -12.48 8.85
N PHE A 689 -48.06 -12.40 9.90
CA PHE A 689 -47.78 -11.50 11.02
C PHE A 689 -46.48 -11.87 11.76
N MET A 690 -46.19 -13.17 11.94
CA MET A 690 -44.91 -13.63 12.49
C MET A 690 -43.69 -13.31 11.60
N VAL A 691 -43.88 -13.13 10.30
CA VAL A 691 -42.82 -12.66 9.40
C VAL A 691 -42.61 -11.17 9.62
N ALA A 692 -43.67 -10.36 9.58
CA ALA A 692 -43.61 -8.91 9.74
C ALA A 692 -43.14 -8.46 11.14
N ALA A 693 -43.54 -9.16 12.20
CA ALA A 693 -43.13 -8.87 13.57
C ALA A 693 -41.63 -9.09 13.81
N ASP A 694 -41.06 -10.16 13.24
CA ASP A 694 -39.61 -10.44 13.31
C ASP A 694 -38.77 -9.37 12.60
N THR A 695 -39.36 -8.68 11.63
CA THR A 695 -38.74 -7.56 10.92
C THR A 695 -38.96 -6.19 11.59
N GLY A 696 -39.62 -6.16 12.77
CA GLY A 696 -39.72 -4.98 13.62
C GLY A 696 -41.05 -4.22 13.57
N ASP A 697 -42.09 -4.76 12.92
CA ASP A 697 -43.41 -4.13 12.89
C ASP A 697 -44.17 -4.36 14.22
N SER A 698 -44.41 -3.29 14.96
CA SER A 698 -45.07 -3.32 16.26
C SER A 698 -46.59 -3.60 16.17
N ALA A 699 -47.23 -3.21 15.07
CA ALA A 699 -48.63 -3.53 14.82
C ALA A 699 -48.80 -5.01 14.44
N ALA A 700 -47.87 -5.55 13.66
CA ALA A 700 -47.82 -6.98 13.36
C ALA A 700 -47.65 -7.82 14.62
N ALA A 701 -46.79 -7.40 15.56
CA ALA A 701 -46.57 -8.10 16.82
C ALA A 701 -47.83 -8.13 17.72
N GLN A 702 -48.60 -7.05 17.75
CA GLN A 702 -49.88 -6.99 18.48
C GLN A 702 -50.93 -7.93 17.86
N ASN A 703 -51.08 -7.89 16.54
CA ASN A 703 -52.00 -8.77 15.82
C ASN A 703 -51.58 -10.25 15.91
N GLN A 704 -50.28 -10.53 15.88
CA GLN A 704 -49.74 -11.86 16.16
C GLN A 704 -50.19 -12.35 17.54
N ALA A 705 -49.96 -11.58 18.59
CA ALA A 705 -50.31 -11.98 19.96
C ALA A 705 -51.81 -12.26 20.12
N ALA A 706 -52.68 -11.43 19.52
CA ALA A 706 -54.12 -11.65 19.52
C ALA A 706 -54.50 -12.95 18.78
N LEU A 707 -53.88 -13.20 17.62
CA LEU A 707 -54.13 -14.37 16.78
C LEU A 707 -53.58 -15.67 17.37
N GLU A 708 -52.49 -15.63 18.13
CA GLU A 708 -51.97 -16.81 18.84
C GLU A 708 -52.93 -17.32 19.90
N VAL A 709 -53.71 -16.43 20.53
CA VAL A 709 -54.76 -16.78 21.47
C VAL A 709 -55.95 -17.42 20.75
N GLU A 710 -56.36 -16.86 19.61
CA GLU A 710 -57.47 -17.37 18.79
C GLU A 710 -57.14 -18.73 18.13
N ALA A 711 -55.90 -18.91 17.65
CA ALA A 711 -55.46 -20.13 16.95
C ALA A 711 -55.15 -21.31 17.90
N GLY A 712 -54.90 -21.02 19.19
CA GLY A 712 -54.49 -22.01 20.18
C GLY A 712 -53.09 -22.61 19.93
N GLN A 713 -52.58 -23.40 20.87
CA GLN A 713 -51.17 -23.89 20.82
C GLN A 713 -50.83 -24.69 19.56
N ALA A 714 -51.74 -25.53 19.07
CA ALA A 714 -51.53 -26.35 17.88
C ALA A 714 -51.54 -25.52 16.59
N GLY A 715 -52.44 -24.54 16.48
CA GLY A 715 -52.49 -23.59 15.37
C GLY A 715 -51.26 -22.71 15.33
N THR A 716 -50.87 -22.13 16.47
CA THR A 716 -49.65 -21.31 16.61
C THR A 716 -48.38 -22.07 16.21
N ARG A 717 -48.26 -23.34 16.57
CA ARG A 717 -47.12 -24.18 16.14
C ARG A 717 -47.09 -24.37 14.62
N THR A 718 -48.25 -24.54 14.01
CA THR A 718 -48.38 -24.72 12.55
C THR A 718 -48.03 -23.43 11.81
N ALA A 719 -48.56 -22.29 12.27
CA ALA A 719 -48.24 -20.97 11.75
C ALA A 719 -46.75 -20.63 11.88
N ARG A 720 -46.11 -21.00 13.00
CA ARG A 720 -44.66 -20.81 13.21
C ARG A 720 -43.83 -21.62 12.21
N ASN A 721 -44.21 -22.87 11.93
CA ASN A 721 -43.51 -23.65 10.91
C ASN A 721 -43.69 -23.03 9.51
N ARG A 722 -44.89 -22.53 9.21
CA ARG A 722 -45.18 -21.84 7.95
C ARG A 722 -44.37 -20.55 7.81
N SER A 723 -44.27 -19.73 8.85
CA SER A 723 -43.49 -18.50 8.84
C SER A 723 -41.99 -18.75 8.63
N LEU A 724 -41.44 -19.85 9.17
CA LEU A 724 -40.06 -20.28 8.90
C LEU A 724 -39.84 -20.66 7.42
N VAL A 725 -40.84 -21.26 6.77
CA VAL A 725 -40.77 -21.55 5.32
C VAL A 725 -40.84 -20.26 4.52
N LEU A 726 -41.76 -19.35 4.87
CA LEU A 726 -41.89 -18.05 4.21
C LEU A 726 -40.60 -17.22 4.32
N LYS A 727 -39.96 -17.18 5.50
CA LYS A 727 -38.67 -16.50 5.71
C LYS A 727 -37.54 -17.03 4.83
N LYS A 728 -37.57 -18.31 4.46
CA LYS A 728 -36.62 -18.90 3.51
C LYS A 728 -36.93 -18.56 2.05
N GLN A 729 -38.19 -18.28 1.74
CA GLN A 729 -38.65 -17.94 0.38
C GLN A 729 -38.55 -16.44 0.09
N ILE A 730 -38.68 -15.60 1.12
CA ILE A 730 -38.55 -14.16 1.01
C ILE A 730 -37.13 -13.82 0.60
N LYS A 731 -37.00 -13.13 -0.53
CA LYS A 731 -35.72 -12.59 -0.96
C LYS A 731 -35.35 -11.45 -0.01
N PRO A 732 -34.12 -11.39 0.51
CA PRO A 732 -33.67 -10.21 1.23
C PRO A 732 -33.81 -8.98 0.33
N PRO A 733 -34.14 -7.80 0.87
CA PRO A 733 -34.28 -6.59 0.07
C PRO A 733 -33.01 -6.37 -0.76
N ALA A 734 -33.18 -6.11 -2.05
CA ALA A 734 -32.06 -5.72 -2.91
C ALA A 734 -31.45 -4.44 -2.32
N ARG A 735 -30.18 -4.51 -1.91
CA ARG A 735 -29.42 -3.36 -1.39
C ARG A 735 -29.00 -2.41 -2.49
#